data_AF-A0A8B9LEU8-F1
#
_entry.id   AF-A0A8B9LEU8-F1
#
_cell.length_a   1.000
_cell.length_b   1.000
_cell.length_c   1.000
_cell.angle_alpha   90.00
_cell.angle_beta   90.00
_cell.angle_gamma   90.00
#
_symmetry.space_group_name_H-M   'P 1'
#
loop_
_entity.id
_entity.type
_entity.pdbx_description
1 polymer ?
#
loop_
_entity_poly.entity_id
_entity_poly.type
_entity_poly.pdbx_seq_one_letter_code
_entity_poly.pdbx_strand_id
1 'polypeptide(L)'
;MPGKTTKSSTAAKRGKGSQDDSDEEIHQAPTKESRSGDQDLPPAPNTNDAAPGEPAEAVVDNRSLEEILGSIPPPPPPAMTNEPGAPRLMITHIVNRNFKSYAGEQILGPFHKRFSCIIGPNGSGKSNVIDSMLFVFGYRAQKIRSKKLSVLIHSSDEHKDIQSCTVEVHFQKIVDKEGDDYDVIPNSKFHVSRTAGKDNSSAYHINGKKATFKDVGTVLRSHGIDLDHNRFLILQGEVEQIAMMKPKGQTEHDEGMLEYLEDIIGSCRLKEPINTLCRRVELLNEQRGEKLNRVKMVEKDKNALEGEKNKAVEFLTLENDMFKKRSQLCQFYVHDLQQRVAEKEAEKQQIQEDTKGLTEKSNQLTEEMKGKNEALKNVEKKLGKLTKFIENQKEKFTQLDLQDVEVREKLKHTKTKTKKLHKQLQKDKEKLEEVRNVPASSEKIITEASAQKEELEKQKVKEEESLAQVMESLKEETSGLQHEKEQKEKELLELSKAVNETRSQMDVAQSELDIYLSQHNTAVSQLNQAKETLQGTADTLRERRAAIKDLQVKIPKCEQELKKVNLTGFFLSLVSDLRQKVEEAKSSLSSNRSRGKVLDALMQQKQSGKIPGILGRLGDLGAIDERYDVAISSSCGSLDNILVDTIDTAQKCVVFLKSQNIGVATFIGLDKMKVWEKNMVAISTPENIPRLFDMVKVKDESVRPAFYFALRDTLVAKDLEQATRVAFQKDKRWRVVTLQGQIIEQSGTMTGGGGRVMKGRMGSSIGTEVTQEQLDRMESALNEKVVQLQGWQQRKQQLEEKVHKQRRELRDMKNTLEKYTASIQSLEEQEMLMKSQMKGLEANVLAAAPDKAKQKQMEKNFEAASNKAGKVEAEVKRLHTLIVDINSHKLKAQQDKLDKVNKELDECSSAITKAQVAIKTAGRNLKKSEEIVERLETETKENEKLMEELMEQLKKLEEQAGEIMKTCQEAEEALPEVQEEHRGVLQEIKAVQEKEHALQKESLNIRLKVEQIDTAISECQSKSKHWDKEATKIVLHSIDDKPAEELPKLTPEDLAAIKNPDVIKNEIALLEDRCARMKPNLGAIAEFKKKEELYLQRVAELDEITTQRDDFKRGCEDLRKQRLNEFMAGFNIITNKLKENYQMLTLGGDAELELVDSLDPFSEGIMFSVRPPKKSWKKIYNLSGGEKTLSSLALVFALHHFKPTPLYFMDEIDAALDFKNVSIVACYIYQVPNSVSLLN
;
A
#
# COMPACT_ATOMS: atom_id res chain seq x y z
N MET A 1 -31.31 -6.67 50.68
CA MET A 1 -32.02 -6.92 49.40
C MET A 1 -31.26 -6.23 48.28
N PRO A 2 -31.06 -6.89 47.12
CA PRO A 2 -29.91 -6.67 46.26
C PRO A 2 -30.14 -5.46 45.32
N GLY A 3 -29.14 -4.77 44.78
CA GLY A 3 -27.69 -4.93 44.84
C GLY A 3 -27.04 -4.21 43.64
N LYS A 4 -25.76 -3.84 43.81
CA LYS A 4 -24.73 -3.58 42.77
C LYS A 4 -24.92 -2.30 41.93
N THR A 5 -23.91 -1.49 41.62
CA THR A 5 -22.44 -1.57 41.78
C THR A 5 -21.84 -0.16 41.54
N THR A 6 -20.97 0.23 42.46
CA THR A 6 -19.72 1.02 42.38
C THR A 6 -19.29 1.79 41.10
N LYS A 7 -18.93 3.06 41.32
CA LYS A 7 -17.85 3.82 40.64
C LYS A 7 -16.76 4.15 41.67
N SER A 8 -15.50 4.20 41.27
CA SER A 8 -14.42 4.85 42.03
C SER A 8 -13.49 5.61 41.09
N SER A 9 -13.07 6.79 41.53
CA SER A 9 -12.16 7.73 40.89
C SER A 9 -11.23 8.31 41.97
N THR A 10 -10.13 8.89 41.49
CA THR A 10 -9.33 10.01 42.06
C THR A 10 -8.15 9.73 43.00
N ALA A 11 -6.95 9.97 42.43
CA ALA A 11 -5.97 11.01 42.80
C ALA A 11 -4.95 10.84 43.96
N ALA A 12 -3.67 10.96 43.53
CA ALA A 12 -2.61 11.88 44.00
C ALA A 12 -1.68 11.57 45.21
N LYS A 13 -0.38 11.51 44.84
CA LYS A 13 0.83 12.18 45.38
C LYS A 13 1.49 11.77 46.73
N ARG A 14 2.84 11.78 46.66
CA ARG A 14 3.91 11.80 47.69
C ARG A 14 4.10 10.46 48.42
N GLY A 15 5.31 9.95 48.69
CA GLY A 15 6.69 10.43 48.60
C GLY A 15 7.48 9.98 49.85
N LYS A 16 8.64 9.33 49.67
CA LYS A 16 9.77 9.08 50.61
C LYS A 16 9.81 7.83 51.52
N GLY A 17 11.03 7.25 51.56
CA GLY A 17 11.66 6.41 52.60
C GLY A 17 11.79 4.92 52.20
N SER A 18 12.90 4.32 51.76
CA SER A 18 14.24 4.09 52.38
C SER A 18 14.12 3.50 53.80
N GLN A 19 14.77 2.41 54.20
CA GLN A 19 15.89 1.63 53.68
C GLN A 19 16.06 0.39 54.60
N ASP A 20 17.02 -0.47 54.22
CA ASP A 20 17.85 -1.34 55.07
C ASP A 20 17.36 -2.74 55.49
N ASP A 21 18.10 -3.70 54.89
CA ASP A 21 19.02 -4.61 55.58
C ASP A 21 18.54 -5.98 56.08
N SER A 22 18.97 -6.96 55.27
CA SER A 22 20.11 -7.84 55.54
C SER A 22 19.84 -9.25 56.11
N ASP A 23 20.24 -10.19 55.25
CA ASP A 23 21.28 -11.19 55.50
C ASP A 23 20.95 -12.63 55.93
N GLU A 24 21.68 -13.48 55.20
CA GLU A 24 22.21 -14.81 55.52
C GLU A 24 21.27 -16.03 55.50
N GLU A 25 21.67 -17.23 55.06
CA GLU A 25 22.68 -17.74 54.11
C GLU A 25 22.50 -19.29 54.09
N ILE A 26 23.10 -19.97 53.10
CA ILE A 26 23.54 -21.38 53.06
C ILE A 26 22.51 -22.56 53.06
N HIS A 27 22.43 -23.31 51.94
CA HIS A 27 23.21 -24.56 51.69
C HIS A 27 22.66 -25.38 50.50
N GLN A 28 23.52 -25.50 49.49
CA GLN A 28 23.95 -26.71 48.75
C GLN A 28 22.96 -27.71 48.10
N ALA A 29 23.25 -27.95 46.82
CA ALA A 29 22.78 -29.01 45.92
C ALA A 29 23.23 -30.43 46.30
N PRO A 30 22.78 -31.46 45.55
CA PRO A 30 23.74 -32.14 44.67
C PRO A 30 23.22 -32.55 43.28
N THR A 31 24.18 -33.05 42.50
CA THR A 31 24.36 -33.19 41.05
C THR A 31 24.00 -34.57 40.46
N LYS A 32 23.82 -34.58 39.13
CA LYS A 32 24.28 -35.53 38.06
C LYS A 32 23.17 -35.75 37.02
N GLU A 33 23.36 -35.88 35.70
CA GLU A 33 24.42 -35.73 34.68
C GLU A 33 23.93 -36.56 33.45
N SER A 34 23.76 -35.95 32.27
CA SER A 34 24.05 -36.51 30.91
C SER A 34 23.35 -35.63 29.85
N ARG A 35 24.06 -34.67 29.19
CA ARG A 35 24.63 -34.72 27.80
C ARG A 35 23.62 -35.25 26.76
N SER A 36 23.30 -34.61 25.63
CA SER A 36 23.93 -33.65 24.69
C SER A 36 22.78 -33.15 23.78
N GLY A 37 22.66 -31.92 23.29
CA GLY A 37 23.55 -31.18 22.38
C GLY A 37 22.68 -30.51 21.31
N ASP A 38 23.09 -29.30 20.90
CA ASP A 38 22.65 -28.45 19.79
C ASP A 38 21.29 -27.72 19.82
N GLN A 39 21.41 -26.39 19.92
CA GLN A 39 20.42 -25.35 19.66
C GLN A 39 20.53 -24.94 18.19
N ASP A 40 19.41 -25.03 17.46
CA ASP A 40 19.27 -24.47 16.12
C ASP A 40 19.06 -22.94 16.17
N LEU A 41 19.95 -22.24 15.49
CA LEU A 41 19.84 -20.84 15.08
C LEU A 41 18.83 -20.68 13.92
N PRO A 42 18.08 -19.57 13.83
CA PRO A 42 17.40 -19.18 12.60
C PRO A 42 18.38 -18.61 11.54
N PRO A 43 18.09 -18.76 10.24
CA PRO A 43 19.11 -18.70 9.19
C PRO A 43 19.45 -17.27 8.74
N ALA A 44 20.72 -17.11 8.37
CA ALA A 44 21.33 -15.92 7.76
C ALA A 44 20.82 -15.65 6.33
N PRO A 45 20.78 -14.39 5.86
CA PRO A 45 20.61 -14.07 4.45
C PRO A 45 21.92 -14.20 3.69
N ASN A 46 21.92 -15.00 2.62
CA ASN A 46 23.02 -15.17 1.68
C ASN A 46 23.29 -13.88 0.87
N THR A 47 24.53 -13.42 0.94
CA THR A 47 25.17 -12.50 -0.01
C THR A 47 25.75 -13.30 -1.18
N ASN A 48 25.47 -12.91 -2.43
CA ASN A 48 26.45 -12.90 -3.52
C ASN A 48 25.94 -12.22 -4.81
N ASP A 49 26.90 -11.60 -5.49
CA ASP A 49 26.96 -11.10 -6.88
C ASP A 49 26.39 -9.72 -7.21
N ALA A 50 27.25 -8.71 -7.09
CA ALA A 50 27.14 -7.42 -7.76
C ALA A 50 27.92 -7.45 -9.09
N ALA A 51 27.23 -7.17 -10.20
CA ALA A 51 27.82 -6.81 -11.49
C ALA A 51 28.01 -5.27 -11.53
N PRO A 52 29.03 -4.74 -12.25
CA PRO A 52 29.34 -3.32 -12.22
C PRO A 52 28.55 -2.55 -13.29
N GLY A 53 27.88 -1.47 -12.89
CA GLY A 53 27.45 -0.41 -13.79
C GLY A 53 26.00 0.07 -13.65
N GLU A 54 25.65 0.69 -12.52
CA GLU A 54 24.54 1.65 -12.41
C GLU A 54 24.95 2.77 -11.43
N PRO A 55 24.56 4.04 -11.65
CA PRO A 55 24.89 5.14 -10.75
C PRO A 55 24.20 4.92 -9.40
N ALA A 56 24.96 5.02 -8.31
CA ALA A 56 24.47 4.78 -6.96
C ALA A 56 23.22 5.61 -6.62
N GLU A 57 22.06 4.96 -6.54
CA GLU A 57 20.88 5.52 -5.89
C GLU A 57 21.24 5.79 -4.42
N ALA A 58 21.08 7.05 -4.01
CA ALA A 58 21.43 7.52 -2.68
C ALA A 58 20.62 6.76 -1.61
N VAL A 59 21.30 5.92 -0.84
CA VAL A 59 20.74 5.24 0.33
C VAL A 59 20.31 6.31 1.33
N VAL A 60 19.00 6.44 1.56
CA VAL A 60 18.44 7.41 2.52
C VAL A 60 18.77 6.93 3.93
N ASP A 61 19.66 7.65 4.62
CA ASP A 61 20.00 7.41 6.02
C ASP A 61 18.82 7.85 6.92
N ASN A 62 18.22 6.88 7.61
CA ASN A 62 17.02 7.04 8.44
C ASN A 62 17.33 7.14 9.95
N ARG A 63 18.60 7.23 10.34
CA ARG A 63 19.01 7.33 11.75
C ARG A 63 18.44 8.59 12.43
N SER A 64 18.18 8.50 13.73
CA SER A 64 17.72 9.63 14.54
C SER A 64 18.84 10.66 14.75
N LEU A 65 18.49 11.89 15.13
CA LEU A 65 19.48 12.92 15.43
C LEU A 65 20.46 12.45 16.52
N GLU A 66 19.94 11.78 17.55
CA GLU A 66 20.73 11.25 18.67
C GLU A 66 21.65 10.10 18.25
N GLU A 67 21.21 9.22 17.34
CA GLU A 67 22.04 8.17 16.77
C GLU A 67 23.17 8.73 15.89
N ILE A 68 22.88 9.77 15.11
CA ILE A 68 23.91 10.42 14.28
C ILE A 68 24.95 11.10 15.17
N LEU A 69 24.50 11.83 16.20
CA LEU A 69 25.40 12.48 17.17
C LEU A 69 26.18 11.44 18.00
N GLY A 70 25.55 10.33 18.39
CA GLY A 70 26.19 9.22 19.11
C GLY A 70 27.16 8.39 18.28
N SER A 71 27.06 8.45 16.95
CA SER A 71 27.98 7.76 16.03
C SER A 71 29.32 8.48 15.84
N ILE A 72 29.48 9.68 16.41
CA ILE A 72 30.71 10.46 16.33
C ILE A 72 31.79 9.80 17.21
N PRO A 73 32.93 9.36 16.64
CA PRO A 73 34.04 8.85 17.43
C PRO A 73 34.53 9.90 18.44
N PRO A 74 34.93 9.50 19.67
CA PRO A 74 35.47 10.45 20.63
C PRO A 74 36.67 11.19 20.03
N PRO A 75 36.88 12.47 20.38
CA PRO A 75 38.05 13.19 19.90
C PRO A 75 39.32 12.40 20.27
N PRO A 76 40.34 12.36 19.39
CA PRO A 76 41.61 11.76 19.76
C PRO A 76 42.07 12.39 21.07
N PRO A 77 42.59 11.60 22.03
CA PRO A 77 43.03 12.14 23.31
C PRO A 77 44.01 13.30 23.03
N PRO A 78 43.87 14.44 23.73
CA PRO A 78 44.82 15.54 23.59
C PRO A 78 46.21 14.95 23.77
N ALA A 79 47.13 15.34 22.87
CA ALA A 79 48.51 14.91 22.82
C ALA A 79 49.00 14.53 24.22
N MET A 80 49.44 13.27 24.40
CA MET A 80 50.00 12.80 25.67
C MET A 80 50.87 13.92 26.21
N THR A 81 50.44 14.50 27.34
CA THR A 81 51.20 15.55 27.98
C THR A 81 52.59 14.95 28.17
N ASN A 82 53.63 15.72 27.82
CA ASN A 82 55.02 15.37 28.11
C ASN A 82 55.24 15.44 29.64
N GLU A 83 54.40 14.76 30.41
CA GLU A 83 54.48 14.67 31.85
C GLU A 83 55.61 13.71 32.19
N PRO A 84 56.61 14.16 32.95
CA PRO A 84 57.69 13.30 33.41
C PRO A 84 57.10 12.13 34.23
N GLY A 85 57.32 10.89 33.76
CA GLY A 85 56.78 9.67 34.35
C GLY A 85 55.71 8.94 33.52
N ALA A 86 55.28 9.47 32.37
CA ALA A 86 54.34 8.78 31.50
C ALA A 86 54.96 7.55 30.80
N PRO A 87 54.20 6.44 30.62
CA PRO A 87 54.70 5.24 29.97
C PRO A 87 54.81 5.41 28.45
N ARG A 88 56.00 5.19 27.87
CA ARG A 88 56.24 5.29 26.43
C ARG A 88 56.61 3.97 25.77
N LEU A 89 56.32 3.84 24.48
CA LEU A 89 56.63 2.65 23.69
C LEU A 89 58.02 2.75 23.07
N MET A 90 58.82 1.69 23.21
CA MET A 90 60.17 1.58 22.67
C MET A 90 60.32 0.28 21.86
N ILE A 91 61.08 0.30 20.76
CA ILE A 91 61.51 -0.92 20.06
C ILE A 91 62.78 -1.43 20.74
N THR A 92 62.80 -2.72 21.06
CA THR A 92 63.95 -3.37 21.71
C THR A 92 64.94 -3.90 20.68
N HIS A 93 64.46 -4.72 19.75
CA HIS A 93 65.22 -5.35 18.68
C HIS A 93 64.28 -5.78 17.54
N ILE A 94 64.86 -6.09 16.38
CA ILE A 94 64.17 -6.61 15.19
C ILE A 94 64.80 -7.95 14.84
N VAL A 95 63.98 -8.94 14.50
CA VAL A 95 64.43 -10.26 14.06
C VAL A 95 64.09 -10.43 12.58
N ASN A 96 65.12 -10.55 11.75
CA ASN A 96 64.99 -10.78 10.31
C ASN A 96 65.30 -12.24 10.00
N ARG A 97 64.36 -12.95 9.38
CA ARG A 97 64.55 -14.32 8.88
C ARG A 97 64.48 -14.35 7.36
N ASN A 98 65.60 -14.70 6.73
CA ASN A 98 65.74 -14.85 5.28
C ASN A 98 65.26 -13.64 4.45
N PHE A 99 65.56 -12.42 4.93
CA PHE A 99 65.06 -11.17 4.34
C PHE A 99 66.15 -10.44 3.54
N LYS A 100 65.93 -10.23 2.23
CA LYS A 100 66.86 -9.56 1.30
C LYS A 100 68.31 -10.07 1.42
N SER A 101 69.23 -9.27 1.96
CA SER A 101 70.64 -9.64 2.16
C SER A 101 70.91 -10.46 3.41
N TYR A 102 69.92 -10.61 4.30
CA TYR A 102 70.04 -11.35 5.56
C TYR A 102 69.68 -12.83 5.34
N ALA A 103 70.71 -13.68 5.31
CA ALA A 103 70.55 -15.13 5.30
C ALA A 103 70.33 -15.65 6.74
N GLY A 104 69.42 -16.61 6.90
CA GLY A 104 69.09 -17.18 8.21
C GLY A 104 68.39 -16.19 9.13
N GLU A 105 68.53 -16.39 10.44
CA GLU A 105 67.98 -15.51 11.48
C GLU A 105 69.04 -14.50 11.92
N GLN A 106 68.76 -13.21 11.72
CA GLN A 106 69.62 -12.09 12.09
C GLN A 106 68.88 -11.18 13.04
N ILE A 107 69.49 -10.85 14.18
CA ILE A 107 68.91 -10.00 15.22
C ILE A 107 69.57 -8.63 15.15
N LEU A 108 68.77 -7.58 14.92
CA LEU A 108 69.18 -6.18 14.90
C LEU A 108 68.79 -5.52 16.22
N GLY A 109 69.77 -5.21 17.06
CA GLY A 109 69.57 -4.58 18.37
C GLY A 109 70.60 -5.02 19.41
N PRO A 110 70.51 -4.55 20.66
CA PRO A 110 69.42 -3.74 21.23
C PRO A 110 69.48 -2.26 20.84
N PHE A 111 68.32 -1.65 20.58
CA PHE A 111 68.22 -0.21 20.31
C PHE A 111 68.25 0.61 21.60
N HIS A 112 68.78 1.82 21.51
CA HIS A 112 68.84 2.75 22.63
C HIS A 112 67.51 3.48 22.83
N LYS A 113 67.18 3.85 24.08
CA LYS A 113 65.90 4.47 24.44
C LYS A 113 65.66 5.84 23.80
N ARG A 114 66.72 6.61 23.54
CA ARG A 114 66.64 7.99 23.00
C ARG A 114 66.95 8.05 21.51
N PHE A 115 68.16 7.68 21.13
CA PHE A 115 68.68 7.84 19.77
C PHE A 115 69.59 6.67 19.42
N SER A 116 69.39 6.06 18.25
CA SER A 116 70.27 5.03 17.68
C SER A 116 70.64 5.44 16.25
N CYS A 117 71.93 5.35 15.91
CA CYS A 117 72.45 5.72 14.59
C CYS A 117 72.97 4.49 13.84
N ILE A 118 72.55 4.28 12.59
CA ILE A 118 72.95 3.17 11.73
C ILE A 118 74.06 3.64 10.78
N ILE A 119 75.28 3.18 11.01
CA ILE A 119 76.45 3.51 10.19
C ILE A 119 76.97 2.31 9.41
N GLY A 120 77.56 2.54 8.24
CA GLY A 120 78.16 1.49 7.42
C GLY A 120 78.57 2.00 6.02
N PRO A 121 79.41 1.26 5.27
CA PRO A 121 79.81 1.64 3.92
C PRO A 121 78.63 1.60 2.93
N ASN A 122 78.75 2.29 1.79
CA ASN A 122 77.69 2.29 0.77
C ASN A 122 77.47 0.87 0.22
N GLY A 123 76.21 0.45 0.11
CA GLY A 123 75.83 -0.90 -0.35
C GLY A 123 75.90 -2.02 0.72
N SER A 124 76.25 -1.72 1.97
CA SER A 124 76.34 -2.72 3.06
C SER A 124 75.00 -3.22 3.63
N GLY A 125 73.87 -2.85 3.03
CA GLY A 125 72.54 -3.27 3.49
C GLY A 125 71.91 -2.39 4.58
N LYS A 126 72.44 -1.18 4.83
CA LYS A 126 71.84 -0.19 5.76
C LYS A 126 70.36 0.06 5.48
N SER A 127 70.06 0.32 4.22
CA SER A 127 68.70 0.51 3.69
C SER A 127 67.79 -0.70 3.95
N ASN A 128 68.35 -1.91 4.03
CA ASN A 128 67.56 -3.12 4.30
C ASN A 128 67.01 -3.15 5.73
N VAL A 129 67.61 -2.42 6.68
CA VAL A 129 67.08 -2.28 8.05
C VAL A 129 65.76 -1.53 8.03
N ILE A 130 65.72 -0.37 7.35
CA ILE A 130 64.51 0.43 7.17
C ILE A 130 63.48 -0.33 6.32
N ASP A 131 63.94 -1.03 5.27
CA ASP A 131 63.05 -1.86 4.45
C ASP A 131 62.42 -3.03 5.24
N SER A 132 63.10 -3.57 6.25
CA SER A 132 62.56 -4.61 7.15
C SER A 132 61.38 -4.05 7.96
N MET A 133 61.51 -2.81 8.44
CA MET A 133 60.43 -2.12 9.17
C MET A 133 59.28 -1.73 8.26
N LEU A 134 59.56 -1.15 7.08
CA LEU A 134 58.56 -0.84 6.05
C LEU A 134 57.73 -2.06 5.67
N PHE A 135 58.39 -3.22 5.58
CA PHE A 135 57.74 -4.48 5.32
C PHE A 135 56.78 -4.84 6.46
N VAL A 136 57.18 -4.77 7.73
CA VAL A 136 56.29 -5.04 8.86
C VAL A 136 55.16 -4.02 8.96
N PHE A 137 55.38 -2.73 8.67
CA PHE A 137 54.35 -1.71 8.73
C PHE A 137 53.39 -1.66 7.53
N GLY A 138 53.53 -2.57 6.55
CA GLY A 138 52.50 -2.74 5.51
C GLY A 138 52.63 -1.91 4.26
N TYR A 139 53.80 -1.33 4.02
CA TYR A 139 54.02 -0.54 2.81
C TYR A 139 53.99 -1.39 1.54
N ARG A 140 53.58 -0.77 0.44
CA ARG A 140 53.59 -1.39 -0.89
C ARG A 140 55.02 -1.70 -1.31
N ALA A 141 55.22 -2.81 -2.03
CA ALA A 141 56.54 -3.26 -2.47
C ALA A 141 57.35 -2.15 -3.19
N GLN A 142 56.69 -1.31 -3.99
CA GLN A 142 57.31 -0.17 -4.69
C GLN A 142 58.04 0.80 -3.73
N LYS A 143 57.46 1.06 -2.54
CA LYS A 143 58.08 1.90 -1.50
C LYS A 143 59.21 1.17 -0.75
N ILE A 144 59.24 -0.17 -0.79
CA ILE A 144 60.33 -1.04 -0.26
C ILE A 144 61.41 -1.29 -1.34
N ARG A 145 61.50 -0.38 -2.33
CA ARG A 145 62.46 -0.44 -3.45
C ARG A 145 62.41 -1.75 -4.25
N SER A 146 61.26 -2.42 -4.30
CA SER A 146 61.07 -3.74 -4.92
C SER A 146 59.80 -3.81 -5.76
N LYS A 147 59.80 -4.51 -6.91
CA LYS A 147 58.59 -4.60 -7.76
C LYS A 147 57.57 -5.64 -7.26
N LYS A 148 58.02 -6.69 -6.55
CA LYS A 148 57.21 -7.81 -6.07
C LYS A 148 57.64 -8.22 -4.65
N LEU A 149 56.74 -8.82 -3.88
CA LEU A 149 57.01 -9.30 -2.52
C LEU A 149 57.94 -10.52 -2.51
N SER A 150 57.88 -11.36 -3.54
CA SER A 150 58.78 -12.52 -3.70
C SER A 150 60.26 -12.14 -3.77
N VAL A 151 60.59 -10.89 -4.17
CA VAL A 151 61.96 -10.37 -4.27
C VAL A 151 62.55 -10.02 -2.88
N LEU A 152 61.72 -9.94 -1.85
CA LEU A 152 62.16 -9.72 -0.47
C LEU A 152 62.74 -10.98 0.17
N ILE A 153 62.56 -12.14 -0.45
CA ILE A 153 63.11 -13.41 0.02
C ILE A 153 64.58 -13.48 -0.35
N HIS A 154 65.43 -13.86 0.59
CA HIS A 154 66.86 -14.02 0.35
C HIS A 154 67.13 -15.04 -0.76
N SER A 155 68.05 -14.71 -1.67
CA SER A 155 68.50 -15.58 -2.76
C SER A 155 70.01 -15.43 -2.91
N SER A 156 70.76 -16.46 -2.55
CA SER A 156 72.23 -16.54 -2.69
C SER A 156 72.65 -17.89 -3.26
N ASP A 157 73.90 -17.99 -3.73
CA ASP A 157 74.44 -19.24 -4.28
C ASP A 157 74.52 -20.38 -3.25
N GLU A 158 74.63 -20.05 -1.95
CA GLU A 158 74.64 -21.00 -0.84
C GLU A 158 73.21 -21.44 -0.40
N HIS A 159 72.20 -20.61 -0.64
CA HIS A 159 70.81 -20.87 -0.21
C HIS A 159 69.80 -20.59 -1.33
N LYS A 160 69.63 -21.56 -2.25
CA LYS A 160 68.80 -21.42 -3.47
C LYS A 160 67.29 -21.70 -3.26
N ASP A 161 66.89 -22.43 -2.21
CA ASP A 161 65.52 -22.95 -2.04
C ASP A 161 64.76 -22.44 -0.80
N ILE A 162 64.84 -21.14 -0.50
CA ILE A 162 64.06 -20.54 0.59
C ILE A 162 62.60 -20.30 0.14
N GLN A 163 61.62 -20.72 0.95
CA GLN A 163 60.19 -20.66 0.60
C GLN A 163 59.49 -19.38 1.11
N SER A 164 59.97 -18.80 2.21
CA SER A 164 59.36 -17.62 2.85
C SER A 164 60.41 -16.79 3.59
N CYS A 165 60.12 -15.50 3.76
CA CYS A 165 60.84 -14.61 4.67
C CYS A 165 59.91 -14.06 5.75
N THR A 166 60.45 -13.84 6.95
CA THR A 166 59.71 -13.34 8.11
C THR A 166 60.50 -12.21 8.77
N VAL A 167 59.81 -11.13 9.14
CA VAL A 167 60.39 -10.05 9.95
C VAL A 167 59.54 -9.85 11.18
N GLU A 168 60.17 -9.73 12.35
CA GLU A 168 59.53 -9.54 13.66
C GLU A 168 60.07 -8.27 14.34
N VAL A 169 59.18 -7.38 14.78
CA VAL A 169 59.54 -6.15 15.52
C VAL A 169 59.02 -6.26 16.95
N HIS A 170 59.93 -6.15 17.93
CA HIS A 170 59.61 -6.30 19.35
C HIS A 170 59.46 -4.95 20.06
N PHE A 171 58.27 -4.71 20.60
CA PHE A 171 57.91 -3.51 21.34
C PHE A 171 57.81 -3.75 22.84
N GLN A 172 58.09 -2.72 23.62
CA GLN A 172 58.00 -2.74 25.08
C GLN A 172 57.65 -1.35 25.62
N LYS A 173 56.87 -1.27 26.69
CA LYS A 173 56.61 0.01 27.38
C LYS A 173 57.63 0.26 28.48
N ILE A 174 58.18 1.46 28.51
CA ILE A 174 59.15 1.91 29.51
C ILE A 174 58.66 3.19 30.19
N VAL A 175 59.09 3.39 31.44
CA VAL A 175 58.95 4.64 32.18
C VAL A 175 60.35 5.19 32.42
N ASP A 176 60.61 6.41 31.95
CA ASP A 176 61.92 7.04 32.12
C ASP A 176 62.13 7.53 33.56
N LYS A 177 63.30 7.25 34.13
CA LYS A 177 63.78 7.84 35.38
C LYS A 177 64.68 9.05 35.12
N GLU A 178 64.97 9.83 36.15
CA GLU A 178 66.01 10.87 36.08
C GLU A 178 67.37 10.21 35.76
N GLY A 179 67.92 10.50 34.58
CA GLY A 179 69.16 9.90 34.07
C GLY A 179 68.98 8.98 32.86
N ASP A 180 69.89 8.03 32.65
CA ASP A 180 69.87 7.09 31.52
C ASP A 180 69.16 5.75 31.81
N ASP A 181 68.70 5.53 33.05
CA ASP A 181 67.94 4.33 33.45
C ASP A 181 66.43 4.40 33.11
N TYR A 182 65.77 3.24 33.06
CA TYR A 182 64.34 3.10 32.76
C TYR A 182 63.72 1.88 33.46
N ASP A 183 62.43 1.98 33.84
CA ASP A 183 61.66 0.86 34.37
C ASP A 183 60.75 0.24 33.30
N VAL A 184 60.62 -1.08 33.34
CA VAL A 184 59.79 -1.85 32.42
C VAL A 184 58.43 -2.12 33.03
N ILE A 185 57.37 -1.80 32.31
CA ILE A 185 56.02 -2.15 32.74
C ILE A 185 55.80 -3.66 32.58
N PRO A 186 55.42 -4.40 33.63
CA PRO A 186 55.11 -5.83 33.53
C PRO A 186 54.03 -6.12 32.48
N ASN A 187 54.15 -7.22 31.74
CA ASN A 187 53.22 -7.64 30.67
C ASN A 187 53.04 -6.67 29.48
N SER A 188 53.97 -5.72 29.29
CA SER A 188 53.89 -4.75 28.18
C SER A 188 54.60 -5.16 26.88
N LYS A 189 55.27 -6.32 26.87
CA LYS A 189 56.02 -6.81 25.70
C LYS A 189 55.08 -7.42 24.67
N PHE A 190 55.14 -6.92 23.43
CA PHE A 190 54.47 -7.55 22.30
C PHE A 190 55.33 -7.43 21.04
N HIS A 191 55.13 -8.32 20.09
CA HIS A 191 55.80 -8.25 18.79
C HIS A 191 54.80 -8.35 17.65
N VAL A 192 55.11 -7.63 16.57
CA VAL A 192 54.37 -7.69 15.31
C VAL A 192 55.29 -8.36 14.30
N SER A 193 54.83 -9.42 13.65
CA SER A 193 55.57 -10.10 12.60
C SER A 193 54.78 -10.19 11.30
N ARG A 194 55.51 -10.12 10.19
CA ARG A 194 54.96 -10.28 8.85
C ARG A 194 55.76 -11.34 8.10
N THR A 195 55.06 -12.29 7.50
CA THR A 195 55.66 -13.36 6.68
C THR A 195 55.21 -13.22 5.23
N ALA A 196 56.15 -13.31 4.28
CA ALA A 196 55.88 -13.31 2.84
C ALA A 196 56.32 -14.63 2.20
N GLY A 197 55.49 -15.16 1.31
CA GLY A 197 55.74 -16.39 0.55
C GLY A 197 56.17 -16.14 -0.90
N LYS A 198 56.73 -17.17 -1.56
CA LYS A 198 57.08 -17.16 -2.99
C LYS A 198 55.87 -16.90 -3.92
N ASP A 199 54.67 -17.19 -3.45
CA ASP A 199 53.39 -16.95 -4.13
C ASP A 199 52.94 -15.47 -4.10
N ASN A 200 53.75 -14.57 -3.54
CA ASN A 200 53.42 -13.17 -3.25
C ASN A 200 52.30 -12.98 -2.22
N SER A 201 51.94 -14.02 -1.46
CA SER A 201 51.05 -13.87 -0.31
C SER A 201 51.82 -13.26 0.88
N SER A 202 51.11 -12.52 1.73
CA SER A 202 51.66 -12.01 2.99
C SER A 202 50.68 -12.18 4.13
N ALA A 203 51.17 -12.61 5.29
CA ALA A 203 50.37 -12.82 6.50
C ALA A 203 50.96 -12.07 7.69
N TYR A 204 50.07 -11.41 8.45
CA TYR A 204 50.39 -10.70 9.68
C TYR A 204 50.16 -11.56 10.90
N HIS A 205 51.05 -11.42 11.89
CA HIS A 205 50.89 -12.03 13.20
C HIS A 205 51.17 -11.02 14.31
N ILE A 206 50.34 -11.03 15.35
CA ILE A 206 50.55 -10.27 16.59
C ILE A 206 50.77 -11.30 17.69
N ASN A 207 51.95 -11.30 18.32
CA ASN A 207 52.33 -12.30 19.32
C ASN A 207 52.11 -13.76 18.84
N GLY A 208 52.42 -14.04 17.57
CA GLY A 208 52.22 -15.35 16.94
C GLY A 208 50.78 -15.69 16.50
N LYS A 209 49.77 -14.85 16.80
CA LYS A 209 48.38 -15.04 16.33
C LYS A 209 48.14 -14.33 15.01
N LYS A 210 47.54 -15.02 14.03
CA LYS A 210 47.20 -14.45 12.71
C LYS A 210 46.23 -13.27 12.88
N ALA A 211 46.55 -12.13 12.28
CA ALA A 211 45.79 -10.89 12.36
C ALA A 211 45.64 -10.24 10.98
N THR A 212 44.70 -9.31 10.82
CA THR A 212 44.62 -8.47 9.61
C THR A 212 45.44 -7.18 9.76
N PHE A 213 45.74 -6.51 8.65
CA PHE A 213 46.41 -5.21 8.68
C PHE A 213 45.62 -4.16 9.51
N LYS A 214 44.28 -4.19 9.46
CA LYS A 214 43.42 -3.30 10.25
C LYS A 214 43.54 -3.55 11.75
N ASP A 215 43.64 -4.82 12.16
CA ASP A 215 43.82 -5.18 13.57
C ASP A 215 45.19 -4.72 14.08
N VAL A 216 46.24 -4.92 13.26
CA VAL A 216 47.60 -4.40 13.54
C VAL A 216 47.59 -2.88 13.66
N GLY A 217 46.93 -2.18 12.72
CA GLY A 217 46.77 -0.73 12.75
C GLY A 217 46.01 -0.25 13.99
N THR A 218 44.97 -0.95 14.43
CA THR A 218 44.21 -0.62 15.65
C THR A 218 45.05 -0.79 16.91
N VAL A 219 45.80 -1.89 17.00
CA VAL A 219 46.71 -2.15 18.12
C VAL A 219 47.81 -1.09 18.19
N LEU A 220 48.45 -0.76 17.06
CA LEU A 220 49.49 0.27 17.01
C LEU A 220 48.92 1.68 17.26
N ARG A 221 47.72 2.00 16.77
CA ARG A 221 47.03 3.27 17.02
C ARG A 221 46.69 3.48 18.49
N SER A 222 46.27 2.41 19.19
CA SER A 222 46.07 2.45 20.65
C SER A 222 47.35 2.72 21.43
N HIS A 223 48.52 2.53 20.81
CA HIS A 223 49.84 2.81 21.35
C HIS A 223 50.49 4.08 20.77
N GLY A 224 49.73 4.88 20.02
CA GLY A 224 50.19 6.17 19.48
C GLY A 224 50.96 6.08 18.16
N ILE A 225 50.98 4.93 17.47
CA ILE A 225 51.57 4.77 16.13
C ILE A 225 50.45 4.64 15.11
N ASP A 226 50.36 5.59 14.19
CA ASP A 226 49.36 5.58 13.12
C ASP A 226 49.98 5.12 11.80
N LEU A 227 49.46 4.02 11.24
CA LEU A 227 49.95 3.40 10.00
C LEU A 227 49.31 3.99 8.74
N ASP A 228 48.25 4.79 8.87
CA ASP A 228 47.52 5.32 7.72
C ASP A 228 48.22 6.54 7.12
N HIS A 229 48.72 7.46 7.95
CA HIS A 229 49.36 8.71 7.51
C HIS A 229 50.88 8.77 7.77
N ASN A 230 51.53 7.62 8.01
CA ASN A 230 52.98 7.42 7.86
C ASN A 230 53.91 8.48 8.50
N ARG A 231 53.48 9.09 9.60
CA ARG A 231 54.11 10.29 10.16
C ARG A 231 55.44 10.07 10.88
N PHE A 232 55.64 8.86 11.37
CA PHE A 232 56.85 8.46 12.09
C PHE A 232 57.99 8.04 11.17
N LEU A 233 57.77 8.01 9.86
CA LEU A 233 58.74 7.48 8.91
C LEU A 233 59.01 8.52 7.83
N ILE A 234 60.28 8.90 7.73
CA ILE A 234 60.76 9.93 6.82
C ILE A 234 61.72 9.25 5.83
N LEU A 235 61.20 8.87 4.65
CA LEU A 235 62.02 8.31 3.58
C LEU A 235 62.70 9.39 2.73
N GLN A 236 63.72 8.98 2.00
CA GLN A 236 64.37 9.79 0.99
C GLN A 236 63.34 10.35 -0.02
N GLY A 237 63.24 11.68 -0.08
CA GLY A 237 62.31 12.40 -0.97
C GLY A 237 60.87 12.58 -0.45
N GLU A 238 60.44 11.86 0.60
CA GLU A 238 59.09 12.06 1.19
C GLU A 238 58.99 13.41 1.93
N VAL A 239 60.10 13.89 2.50
CA VAL A 239 60.20 15.22 3.12
C VAL A 239 59.75 16.32 2.16
N GLU A 240 60.24 16.29 0.92
CA GLU A 240 59.93 17.32 -0.08
C GLU A 240 58.47 17.21 -0.58
N GLN A 241 57.90 16.00 -0.63
CA GLN A 241 56.53 15.77 -1.09
C GLN A 241 55.50 16.38 -0.15
N ILE A 242 55.70 16.28 1.18
CA ILE A 242 54.78 16.84 2.17
C ILE A 242 54.68 18.37 2.01
N ALA A 243 55.81 19.04 1.77
CA ALA A 243 55.79 20.49 1.56
C ALA A 243 55.30 20.90 0.16
N MET A 244 55.32 19.99 -0.84
CA MET A 244 54.79 20.22 -2.19
C MET A 244 53.33 19.76 -2.36
N MET A 245 52.63 19.42 -1.28
CA MET A 245 51.21 19.13 -1.36
C MET A 245 50.44 20.36 -1.87
N LYS A 246 49.36 20.09 -2.62
CA LYS A 246 48.46 21.15 -3.08
C LYS A 246 47.70 21.72 -1.87
N PRO A 247 47.18 22.96 -1.95
CA PRO A 247 46.43 23.56 -0.84
C PRO A 247 45.19 22.78 -0.42
N LYS A 248 44.56 22.11 -1.38
CA LYS A 248 43.38 21.26 -1.22
C LYS A 248 43.42 20.12 -2.24
N GLY A 249 42.93 18.95 -1.87
CA GLY A 249 42.71 17.83 -2.79
C GLY A 249 41.70 18.17 -3.88
N GLN A 250 42.03 17.93 -5.15
CA GLN A 250 41.09 18.16 -6.25
C GLN A 250 40.06 17.04 -6.41
N THR A 251 40.37 15.85 -5.88
CA THR A 251 39.50 14.67 -5.91
C THR A 251 39.44 14.06 -4.52
N GLU A 252 38.42 13.26 -4.20
CA GLU A 252 38.27 12.60 -2.89
C GLU A 252 39.43 11.66 -2.54
N HIS A 253 40.27 11.29 -3.51
CA HIS A 253 41.46 10.45 -3.33
C HIS A 253 42.79 11.21 -3.47
N ASP A 254 42.77 12.52 -3.75
CA ASP A 254 43.95 13.38 -3.80
C ASP A 254 44.09 14.07 -2.44
N GLU A 255 45.18 13.83 -1.71
CA GLU A 255 45.42 14.42 -0.39
C GLU A 255 46.12 15.78 -0.54
N GLY A 256 45.44 16.86 -0.13
CA GLY A 256 46.02 18.20 -0.02
C GLY A 256 46.46 18.55 1.40
N MET A 257 47.08 19.71 1.55
CA MET A 257 47.54 20.25 2.84
C MET A 257 46.39 20.43 3.84
N LEU A 258 45.20 20.82 3.36
CA LEU A 258 44.01 20.96 4.18
C LEU A 258 43.57 19.61 4.77
N GLU A 259 43.37 18.60 3.92
CA GLU A 259 42.95 17.26 4.35
C GLU A 259 43.98 16.67 5.31
N TYR A 260 45.27 16.82 4.98
CA TYR A 260 46.37 16.36 5.82
C TYR A 260 46.39 17.01 7.21
N LEU A 261 46.16 18.33 7.30
CA LEU A 261 46.06 19.03 8.59
C LEU A 261 44.76 18.69 9.34
N GLU A 262 43.65 18.51 8.63
CA GLU A 262 42.35 18.15 9.20
C GLU A 262 42.38 16.77 9.88
N ASP A 263 43.10 15.81 9.29
CA ASP A 263 43.34 14.48 9.87
C ASP A 263 44.27 14.54 11.09
N ILE A 264 45.29 15.39 11.06
CA ILE A 264 46.23 15.56 12.18
C ILE A 264 45.51 16.15 13.41
N ILE A 265 44.67 17.15 13.17
CA ILE A 265 43.84 17.79 14.20
C ILE A 265 42.72 16.86 14.66
N GLY A 266 42.25 15.97 13.78
CA GLY A 266 41.18 15.00 14.05
C GLY A 266 39.78 15.55 13.80
N SER A 267 39.66 16.66 13.09
CA SER A 267 38.37 17.27 12.73
C SER A 267 37.66 16.53 11.58
N CYS A 268 38.36 15.68 10.83
CA CYS A 268 37.77 14.84 9.77
C CYS A 268 36.63 13.94 10.27
N ARG A 269 36.64 13.54 11.56
CA ARG A 269 35.58 12.73 12.18
C ARG A 269 34.18 13.38 12.11
N LEU A 270 34.12 14.71 11.98
CA LEU A 270 32.88 15.48 11.95
C LEU A 270 32.34 15.66 10.52
N LYS A 271 33.14 15.41 9.48
CA LYS A 271 32.80 15.65 8.07
C LYS A 271 31.61 14.79 7.60
N GLU A 272 31.66 13.48 7.82
CA GLU A 272 30.59 12.54 7.44
C GLU A 272 29.27 12.78 8.18
N PRO A 273 29.25 12.96 9.53
CA PRO A 273 28.06 13.35 10.26
C PRO A 273 27.43 14.68 9.76
N ILE A 274 28.26 15.69 9.47
CA ILE A 274 27.77 16.98 8.94
C ILE A 274 27.10 16.78 7.57
N ASN A 275 27.71 16.02 6.66
CA ASN A 275 27.13 15.74 5.35
C ASN A 275 25.79 14.99 5.47
N THR A 276 25.71 14.03 6.41
CA THR A 276 24.49 13.28 6.69
C THR A 276 23.37 14.18 7.21
N LEU A 277 23.68 15.06 8.18
CA LEU A 277 22.70 16.03 8.71
C LEU A 277 22.27 17.04 7.65
N CYS A 278 23.18 17.55 6.80
CA CYS A 278 22.85 18.48 5.72
C CYS A 278 21.81 17.86 4.76
N ARG A 279 22.08 16.63 4.29
CA ARG A 279 21.15 15.90 3.42
C ARG A 279 19.79 15.67 4.10
N ARG A 280 19.78 15.38 5.41
CA ARG A 280 18.53 15.20 6.16
C ARG A 280 17.72 16.50 6.27
N VAL A 281 18.39 17.63 6.47
CA VAL A 281 17.75 18.97 6.49
C VAL A 281 17.14 19.33 5.13
N GLU A 282 17.82 19.02 4.03
CA GLU A 282 17.31 19.22 2.67
C GLU A 282 16.03 18.41 2.42
N LEU A 283 16.05 17.12 2.78
CA LEU A 283 14.88 16.24 2.67
C LEU A 283 13.69 16.75 3.52
N LEU A 284 13.95 17.15 4.77
CA LEU A 284 12.90 17.69 5.65
C LEU A 284 12.36 19.03 5.15
N ASN A 285 13.18 19.85 4.49
CA ASN A 285 12.73 21.08 3.83
C ASN A 285 11.80 20.81 2.65
N GLU A 286 12.10 19.80 1.84
CA GLU A 286 11.24 19.38 0.73
C GLU A 286 9.88 18.87 1.25
N GLN A 287 9.92 17.98 2.26
CA GLN A 287 8.70 17.48 2.93
C GLN A 287 7.88 18.60 3.57
N ARG A 288 8.53 19.59 4.20
CA ARG A 288 7.85 20.78 4.73
C ARG A 288 7.17 21.58 3.62
N GLY A 289 7.83 21.75 2.48
CA GLY A 289 7.26 22.42 1.30
C GLY A 289 5.99 21.74 0.79
N GLU A 290 6.01 20.40 0.73
CA GLU A 290 4.83 19.61 0.36
C GLU A 290 3.68 19.78 1.37
N LYS A 291 3.96 19.62 2.67
CA LYS A 291 2.94 19.77 3.73
C LYS A 291 2.35 21.18 3.77
N LEU A 292 3.17 22.21 3.59
CA LEU A 292 2.72 23.61 3.54
C LEU A 292 1.73 23.83 2.40
N ASN A 293 2.00 23.27 1.22
CA ASN A 293 1.09 23.37 0.08
C ASN A 293 -0.25 22.66 0.36
N ARG A 294 -0.23 21.51 1.05
CA ARG A 294 -1.45 20.81 1.47
C ARG A 294 -2.28 21.64 2.45
N VAL A 295 -1.65 22.27 3.45
CA VAL A 295 -2.33 23.16 4.41
C VAL A 295 -3.03 24.31 3.69
N LYS A 296 -2.31 25.00 2.79
CA LYS A 296 -2.87 26.13 2.01
C LYS A 296 -4.08 25.75 1.16
N MET A 297 -4.10 24.52 0.61
CA MET A 297 -5.27 24.04 -0.15
C MET A 297 -6.48 23.84 0.77
N VAL A 298 -6.29 23.22 1.95
CA VAL A 298 -7.38 23.01 2.91
C VAL A 298 -7.88 24.32 3.51
N GLU A 299 -6.99 25.28 3.75
CA GLU A 299 -7.33 26.63 4.21
C GLU A 299 -8.22 27.36 3.20
N LYS A 300 -7.88 27.29 1.91
CA LYS A 300 -8.68 27.88 0.83
C LYS A 300 -10.08 27.25 0.75
N ASP A 301 -10.15 25.92 0.88
CA ASP A 301 -11.43 25.20 0.92
C ASP A 301 -12.29 25.60 2.14
N LYS A 302 -11.67 25.73 3.32
CA LYS A 302 -12.34 26.16 4.57
C LYS A 302 -12.95 27.56 4.38
N ASN A 303 -12.15 28.52 3.92
CA ASN A 303 -12.58 29.91 3.77
C ASN A 303 -13.69 30.05 2.72
N ALA A 304 -13.71 29.21 1.68
CA ALA A 304 -14.79 29.20 0.69
C ALA A 304 -16.15 28.77 1.27
N LEU A 305 -16.16 27.92 2.31
CA LEU A 305 -17.38 27.41 2.95
C LEU A 305 -17.92 28.30 4.07
N GLU A 306 -17.11 29.25 4.56
CA GLU A 306 -17.48 30.13 5.68
C GLU A 306 -18.70 31.00 5.38
N GLY A 307 -18.78 31.54 4.15
CA GLY A 307 -19.91 32.37 3.71
C GLY A 307 -21.24 31.61 3.67
N GLU A 308 -21.22 30.33 3.26
CA GLU A 308 -22.41 29.48 3.21
C GLU A 308 -22.82 28.98 4.60
N LYS A 309 -21.84 28.68 5.47
CA LYS A 309 -22.08 28.38 6.90
C LYS A 309 -22.83 29.53 7.58
N ASN A 310 -22.36 30.77 7.41
CA ASN A 310 -22.95 31.92 8.10
C ASN A 310 -24.42 32.14 7.70
N LYS A 311 -24.76 31.97 6.41
CA LYS A 311 -26.16 32.03 5.94
C LYS A 311 -27.02 30.90 6.51
N ALA A 312 -26.47 29.70 6.66
CA ALA A 312 -27.18 28.57 7.25
C ALA A 312 -27.45 28.77 8.75
N VAL A 313 -26.49 29.35 9.49
CA VAL A 313 -26.67 29.70 10.90
C VAL A 313 -27.74 30.79 11.07
N GLU A 314 -27.74 31.81 10.21
CA GLU A 314 -28.76 32.87 10.24
C GLU A 314 -30.18 32.33 9.99
N PHE A 315 -30.33 31.38 9.06
CA PHE A 315 -31.62 30.71 8.84
C PHE A 315 -32.12 29.94 10.07
N LEU A 316 -31.24 29.12 10.69
CA LEU A 316 -31.61 28.37 11.89
C LEU A 316 -32.01 29.27 13.06
N THR A 317 -31.39 30.46 13.18
CA THR A 317 -31.82 31.45 14.19
C THR A 317 -33.23 31.97 13.94
N LEU A 318 -33.60 32.26 12.68
CA LEU A 318 -34.93 32.76 12.33
C LEU A 318 -36.02 31.69 12.52
N GLU A 319 -35.71 30.43 12.21
CA GLU A 319 -36.61 29.28 12.39
C GLU A 319 -36.90 29.02 13.87
N ASN A 320 -35.88 29.16 14.74
CA ASN A 320 -36.06 29.07 16.19
C ASN A 320 -37.02 30.13 16.75
N ASP A 321 -36.91 31.37 16.28
CA ASP A 321 -37.79 32.45 16.73
C ASP A 321 -39.25 32.24 16.25
N MET A 322 -39.44 31.69 15.06
CA MET A 322 -40.76 31.26 14.57
C MET A 322 -41.36 30.14 15.42
N PHE A 323 -40.56 29.14 15.79
CA PHE A 323 -40.99 28.03 16.65
C PHE A 323 -41.41 28.47 18.06
N LYS A 324 -40.71 29.45 18.66
CA LYS A 324 -41.12 30.04 19.94
C LYS A 324 -42.53 30.63 19.85
N LYS A 325 -42.83 31.38 18.80
CA LYS A 325 -44.15 32.02 18.59
C LYS A 325 -45.26 30.99 18.32
N ARG A 326 -44.98 29.93 17.57
CA ARG A 326 -45.93 28.83 17.31
C ARG A 326 -46.27 28.03 18.57
N SER A 327 -45.31 27.83 19.46
CA SER A 327 -45.52 27.18 20.76
C SER A 327 -46.51 27.96 21.64
N GLN A 328 -46.39 29.29 21.67
CA GLN A 328 -47.31 30.16 22.40
C GLN A 328 -48.75 30.02 21.92
N LEU A 329 -48.97 29.91 20.60
CA LEU A 329 -50.30 29.73 20.01
C LEU A 329 -50.94 28.36 20.34
N CYS A 330 -50.14 27.30 20.39
CA CYS A 330 -50.64 25.95 20.69
C CYS A 330 -51.09 25.83 22.15
N GLN A 331 -50.34 26.42 23.09
CA GLN A 331 -50.69 26.41 24.52
C GLN A 331 -52.06 27.06 24.79
N PHE A 332 -52.43 28.09 24.01
CA PHE A 332 -53.74 28.74 24.09
C PHE A 332 -54.91 27.82 23.68
N TYR A 333 -54.80 27.12 22.54
CA TYR A 333 -55.90 26.27 22.03
C TYR A 333 -56.18 25.03 22.88
N VAL A 334 -55.16 24.47 23.53
CA VAL A 334 -55.32 23.31 24.43
C VAL A 334 -56.19 23.68 25.63
N HIS A 335 -55.96 24.86 26.21
CA HIS A 335 -56.69 25.34 27.38
C HIS A 335 -58.20 25.53 27.10
N ASP A 336 -58.59 26.13 25.97
CA ASP A 336 -60.01 26.34 25.59
C ASP A 336 -60.78 25.01 25.42
N LEU A 337 -60.13 23.99 24.84
CA LEU A 337 -60.78 22.70 24.56
C LEU A 337 -60.97 21.83 25.80
N GLN A 338 -60.06 21.91 26.78
CA GLN A 338 -60.18 21.16 28.03
C GLN A 338 -61.40 21.61 28.85
N GLN A 339 -61.73 22.90 28.81
CA GLN A 339 -62.90 23.44 29.50
C GLN A 339 -64.22 22.83 28.96
N ARG A 340 -64.33 22.61 27.65
CA ARG A 340 -65.54 22.04 27.01
C ARG A 340 -65.75 20.55 27.26
N VAL A 341 -64.69 19.79 27.52
CA VAL A 341 -64.77 18.34 27.82
C VAL A 341 -65.44 18.10 29.17
N ALA A 342 -65.08 18.89 30.17
CA ALA A 342 -65.60 18.75 31.53
C ALA A 342 -67.14 18.88 31.61
N GLU A 343 -67.73 19.72 30.75
CA GLU A 343 -69.19 19.93 30.72
C GLU A 343 -69.96 18.70 30.21
N LYS A 344 -69.38 17.91 29.29
CA LYS A 344 -70.06 16.77 28.64
C LYS A 344 -69.98 15.46 29.42
N GLU A 345 -68.93 15.24 30.21
CA GLU A 345 -68.78 14.03 31.03
C GLU A 345 -69.85 13.90 32.13
N ALA A 346 -70.34 15.02 32.64
CA ALA A 346 -71.43 15.05 33.63
C ALA A 346 -72.76 14.48 33.09
N GLU A 347 -73.02 14.60 31.79
CA GLU A 347 -74.28 14.16 31.14
C GLU A 347 -74.37 12.62 30.99
N LYS A 348 -73.23 11.93 30.89
CA LYS A 348 -73.14 10.47 30.65
C LYS A 348 -73.52 9.62 31.86
N GLN A 349 -73.14 10.05 33.06
CA GLN A 349 -73.26 9.23 34.27
C GLN A 349 -74.73 8.92 34.61
N GLN A 350 -75.65 9.81 34.27
CA GLN A 350 -77.07 9.67 34.57
C GLN A 350 -77.77 8.51 33.81
N ILE A 351 -77.30 8.12 32.61
CA ILE A 351 -77.99 7.15 31.73
C ILE A 351 -77.64 5.69 32.08
N GLN A 352 -76.49 5.43 32.69
CA GLN A 352 -76.00 4.06 32.93
C GLN A 352 -76.69 3.36 34.11
N GLU A 353 -77.32 4.10 35.03
CA GLU A 353 -77.98 3.52 36.20
C GLU A 353 -79.27 2.74 35.86
N ASP A 354 -79.95 3.08 34.76
CA ASP A 354 -81.30 2.55 34.42
C ASP A 354 -81.33 1.13 33.78
N THR A 355 -80.20 0.42 33.52
CA THR A 355 -80.14 -0.69 32.53
C THR A 355 -79.88 -2.13 33.06
N LYS A 356 -79.66 -2.37 34.35
CA LYS A 356 -79.06 -3.64 34.84
C LYS A 356 -79.93 -4.92 34.75
N GLY A 357 -81.27 -4.84 34.75
CA GLY A 357 -82.16 -6.01 34.89
C GLY A 357 -82.36 -6.92 33.66
N LEU A 358 -81.95 -6.51 32.45
CA LEU A 358 -82.16 -7.27 31.21
C LEU A 358 -81.10 -8.38 30.97
N THR A 359 -79.97 -8.29 31.65
CA THR A 359 -78.77 -9.10 31.37
C THR A 359 -78.87 -10.54 31.91
N GLU A 360 -79.63 -10.77 32.98
CA GLU A 360 -79.67 -12.08 33.67
C GLU A 360 -80.44 -13.16 32.91
N LYS A 361 -81.51 -12.80 32.18
CA LYS A 361 -82.36 -13.74 31.42
C LYS A 361 -81.66 -14.36 30.22
N SER A 362 -80.63 -13.70 29.66
CA SER A 362 -79.88 -14.18 28.50
C SER A 362 -78.95 -15.36 28.80
N ASN A 363 -78.58 -15.58 30.07
CA ASN A 363 -77.53 -16.55 30.40
C ASN A 363 -78.03 -18.01 30.51
N GLN A 364 -79.32 -18.23 30.79
CA GLN A 364 -79.86 -19.58 31.00
C GLN A 364 -80.03 -20.37 29.70
N LEU A 365 -80.41 -19.72 28.60
CA LEU A 365 -80.60 -20.37 27.29
C LEU A 365 -79.30 -20.85 26.64
N THR A 366 -78.17 -20.25 27.01
CA THR A 366 -76.85 -20.56 26.45
C THR A 366 -76.29 -21.91 26.92
N GLU A 367 -76.74 -22.42 28.08
CA GLU A 367 -76.24 -23.68 28.65
C GLU A 367 -76.80 -24.92 27.93
N GLU A 368 -78.08 -24.94 27.55
CA GLU A 368 -78.70 -26.10 26.86
C GLU A 368 -78.08 -26.37 25.47
N MET A 369 -77.60 -25.33 24.78
CA MET A 369 -76.94 -25.46 23.46
C MET A 369 -75.56 -26.13 23.52
N LYS A 370 -74.91 -26.17 24.69
CA LYS A 370 -73.56 -26.73 24.81
C LYS A 370 -73.57 -28.26 24.77
N GLY A 371 -74.49 -28.91 25.49
CA GLY A 371 -74.52 -30.38 25.63
C GLY A 371 -74.71 -31.14 24.31
N LYS A 372 -75.63 -30.68 23.45
CA LYS A 372 -75.92 -31.37 22.17
C LYS A 372 -74.80 -31.26 21.13
N ASN A 373 -73.97 -30.23 21.23
CA ASN A 373 -72.83 -30.05 20.34
C ASN A 373 -71.62 -30.97 20.66
N GLU A 374 -71.60 -31.68 21.80
CA GLU A 374 -70.47 -32.52 22.19
C GLU A 374 -70.54 -33.94 21.61
N ALA A 375 -71.71 -34.59 21.59
CA ALA A 375 -71.90 -35.93 21.01
C ALA A 375 -71.46 -35.99 19.52
N LEU A 376 -71.76 -34.89 18.85
CA LEU A 376 -71.46 -34.60 17.46
C LEU A 376 -69.95 -34.51 17.15
N LYS A 377 -69.19 -34.02 18.13
CA LYS A 377 -67.76 -33.77 18.05
C LYS A 377 -66.94 -35.07 17.96
N ASN A 378 -67.50 -36.21 18.40
CA ASN A 378 -66.78 -37.47 18.55
C ASN A 378 -66.81 -38.37 17.30
N VAL A 379 -67.92 -38.42 16.56
CA VAL A 379 -68.08 -39.25 15.35
C VAL A 379 -67.12 -38.80 14.24
N GLU A 380 -66.99 -37.50 14.06
CA GLU A 380 -66.18 -36.95 12.98
C GLU A 380 -64.68 -37.04 13.23
N LYS A 381 -64.24 -37.12 14.49
CA LYS A 381 -62.83 -37.37 14.82
C LYS A 381 -62.31 -38.70 14.26
N LYS A 382 -63.14 -39.75 14.21
CA LYS A 382 -62.75 -41.04 13.62
C LYS A 382 -62.56 -40.91 12.10
N LEU A 383 -63.47 -40.20 11.46
CA LEU A 383 -63.52 -40.00 10.02
C LEU A 383 -62.32 -39.18 9.49
N GLY A 384 -61.88 -38.15 10.22
CA GLY A 384 -60.71 -37.35 9.83
C GLY A 384 -59.34 -38.00 10.09
N LYS A 385 -59.24 -39.06 10.89
CA LYS A 385 -57.96 -39.77 11.10
C LYS A 385 -57.58 -40.64 9.90
N LEU A 386 -58.56 -41.31 9.29
CA LEU A 386 -58.34 -42.20 8.16
C LEU A 386 -57.92 -41.44 6.89
N THR A 387 -58.55 -40.30 6.61
CA THR A 387 -58.23 -39.47 5.42
C THR A 387 -56.82 -38.87 5.50
N LYS A 388 -56.37 -38.44 6.68
CA LYS A 388 -55.02 -37.87 6.87
C LYS A 388 -53.89 -38.88 6.66
N PHE A 389 -54.16 -40.17 6.88
CA PHE A 389 -53.15 -41.21 6.68
C PHE A 389 -52.82 -41.41 5.19
N ILE A 390 -53.81 -41.28 4.31
CA ILE A 390 -53.67 -41.42 2.85
C ILE A 390 -52.90 -40.23 2.26
N GLU A 391 -53.23 -39.00 2.66
CA GLU A 391 -52.54 -37.78 2.18
C GLU A 391 -51.04 -37.79 2.52
N ASN A 392 -50.67 -38.17 3.75
CA ASN A 392 -49.27 -38.21 4.18
C ASN A 392 -48.39 -39.19 3.38
N GLN A 393 -48.95 -40.29 2.87
CA GLN A 393 -48.15 -41.24 2.06
C GLN A 393 -47.93 -40.72 0.64
N LYS A 394 -48.90 -39.99 0.07
CA LYS A 394 -48.75 -39.35 -1.26
C LYS A 394 -47.69 -38.23 -1.23
N GLU A 395 -47.61 -37.47 -0.14
CA GLU A 395 -46.57 -36.42 0.03
C GLU A 395 -45.15 -36.98 0.15
N LYS A 396 -44.96 -38.13 0.79
CA LYS A 396 -43.62 -38.74 0.91
C LYS A 396 -43.08 -39.23 -0.44
N PHE A 397 -43.96 -39.69 -1.33
CA PHE A 397 -43.60 -40.12 -2.66
C PHE A 397 -43.11 -38.95 -3.54
N THR A 398 -43.79 -37.81 -3.48
CA THR A 398 -43.39 -36.62 -4.28
C THR A 398 -42.05 -36.02 -3.84
N GLN A 399 -41.68 -36.15 -2.56
CA GLN A 399 -40.38 -35.69 -2.06
C GLN A 399 -39.20 -36.54 -2.58
N LEU A 400 -39.39 -37.86 -2.74
CA LEU A 400 -38.34 -38.74 -3.26
C LEU A 400 -38.09 -38.51 -4.77
N ASP A 401 -39.14 -38.20 -5.53
CA ASP A 401 -39.04 -37.91 -6.97
C ASP A 401 -38.22 -36.63 -7.26
N LEU A 402 -38.37 -35.60 -6.42
CA LEU A 402 -37.55 -34.38 -6.49
C LEU A 402 -36.06 -34.63 -6.25
N GLN A 403 -35.72 -35.55 -5.33
CA GLN A 403 -34.33 -35.88 -5.02
C GLN A 403 -33.65 -36.66 -6.15
N ASP A 404 -34.39 -37.53 -6.86
CA ASP A 404 -33.89 -38.26 -8.04
C ASP A 404 -33.42 -37.29 -9.14
N VAL A 405 -34.21 -36.25 -9.43
CA VAL A 405 -33.90 -35.26 -10.47
C VAL A 405 -32.61 -34.47 -10.14
N GLU A 406 -32.41 -34.09 -8.88
CA GLU A 406 -31.24 -33.31 -8.45
C GLU A 406 -29.93 -34.10 -8.61
N VAL A 407 -29.94 -35.39 -8.28
CA VAL A 407 -28.76 -36.26 -8.39
C VAL A 407 -28.40 -36.50 -9.86
N ARG A 408 -29.39 -36.64 -10.76
CA ARG A 408 -29.17 -36.79 -12.21
C ARG A 408 -28.48 -35.58 -12.84
N GLU A 409 -28.85 -34.36 -12.44
CA GLU A 409 -28.21 -33.13 -12.93
C GLU A 409 -26.73 -33.03 -12.50
N LYS A 410 -26.44 -33.31 -11.22
CA LYS A 410 -25.07 -33.32 -10.69
C LYS A 410 -24.17 -34.31 -11.44
N LEU A 411 -24.69 -35.51 -11.72
CA LEU A 411 -23.98 -36.54 -12.46
C LEU A 411 -23.64 -36.10 -13.91
N LYS A 412 -24.58 -35.41 -14.58
CA LYS A 412 -24.34 -34.85 -15.92
C LYS A 412 -23.22 -33.81 -15.93
N HIS A 413 -23.19 -32.92 -14.94
CA HIS A 413 -22.16 -31.88 -14.81
C HIS A 413 -20.76 -32.47 -14.59
N THR A 414 -20.61 -33.40 -13.65
CA THR A 414 -19.35 -34.10 -13.34
C THR A 414 -18.81 -34.87 -14.55
N LYS A 415 -19.71 -35.51 -15.33
CA LYS A 415 -19.34 -36.20 -16.57
C LYS A 415 -18.78 -35.26 -17.65
N THR A 416 -19.34 -34.07 -17.81
CA THR A 416 -18.79 -33.07 -18.74
C THR A 416 -17.44 -32.49 -18.29
N LYS A 417 -17.23 -32.30 -16.99
CA LYS A 417 -15.98 -31.78 -16.42
C LYS A 417 -14.82 -32.76 -16.62
N THR A 418 -15.06 -34.04 -16.33
CA THR A 418 -14.09 -35.14 -16.52
C THR A 418 -13.59 -35.24 -17.97
N LYS A 419 -14.50 -35.14 -18.96
CA LYS A 419 -14.13 -35.14 -20.39
C LYS A 419 -13.23 -33.97 -20.82
N LYS A 420 -13.36 -32.80 -20.20
CA LYS A 420 -12.52 -31.63 -20.50
C LYS A 420 -11.12 -31.80 -19.94
N LEU A 421 -11.00 -32.26 -18.69
CA LEU A 421 -9.73 -32.54 -18.03
C LEU A 421 -8.94 -33.61 -18.80
N HIS A 422 -9.59 -34.67 -19.25
CA HIS A 422 -8.93 -35.73 -20.03
C HIS A 422 -8.34 -35.22 -21.36
N LYS A 423 -9.05 -34.31 -22.07
CA LYS A 423 -8.53 -33.68 -23.30
C LYS A 423 -7.34 -32.75 -23.04
N GLN A 424 -7.33 -32.07 -21.90
CA GLN A 424 -6.23 -31.19 -21.51
C GLN A 424 -4.97 -32.01 -21.17
N LEU A 425 -5.17 -33.09 -20.41
CA LEU A 425 -4.14 -34.04 -20.01
C LEU A 425 -3.43 -34.69 -21.21
N GLN A 426 -4.18 -35.04 -22.26
CA GLN A 426 -3.62 -35.58 -23.50
C GLN A 426 -2.67 -34.58 -24.19
N LYS A 427 -3.09 -33.31 -24.33
CA LYS A 427 -2.27 -32.28 -24.98
C LYS A 427 -0.97 -31.98 -24.24
N ASP A 428 -1.01 -31.99 -22.91
CA ASP A 428 0.16 -31.67 -22.10
C ASP A 428 1.12 -32.88 -21.97
N LYS A 429 0.62 -34.12 -22.13
CA LYS A 429 1.48 -35.30 -22.35
C LYS A 429 2.22 -35.27 -23.69
N GLU A 430 1.58 -34.82 -24.76
CA GLU A 430 2.22 -34.67 -26.09
C GLU A 430 3.37 -33.64 -26.04
N LYS A 431 3.20 -32.51 -25.37
CA LYS A 431 4.27 -31.51 -25.17
C LYS A 431 5.43 -32.03 -24.32
N LEU A 432 5.16 -32.89 -23.35
CA LEU A 432 6.18 -33.47 -22.48
C LEU A 432 7.13 -34.39 -23.28
N GLU A 433 6.59 -35.17 -24.21
CA GLU A 433 7.36 -36.00 -25.14
C GLU A 433 8.26 -35.16 -26.08
N GLU A 434 7.77 -34.02 -26.59
CA GLU A 434 8.58 -33.13 -27.44
C GLU A 434 9.80 -32.54 -26.71
N VAL A 435 9.63 -32.09 -25.47
CA VAL A 435 10.71 -31.49 -24.66
C VAL A 435 11.74 -32.55 -24.24
N ARG A 436 11.33 -33.81 -24.10
CA ARG A 436 12.19 -34.93 -23.69
C ARG A 436 13.26 -35.31 -24.72
N ASN A 437 13.04 -35.02 -26.02
CA ASN A 437 13.95 -35.39 -27.10
C ASN A 437 15.09 -34.38 -27.36
N VAL A 438 14.99 -33.17 -26.79
CA VAL A 438 15.96 -32.08 -27.00
C VAL A 438 17.36 -32.38 -26.42
N PRO A 439 17.52 -32.95 -25.20
CA PRO A 439 18.84 -33.22 -24.60
C PRO A 439 19.70 -34.17 -25.44
N ALA A 440 19.11 -35.26 -25.97
CA ALA A 440 19.81 -36.26 -26.76
C ALA A 440 20.36 -35.71 -28.09
N SER A 441 19.70 -34.72 -28.69
CA SER A 441 20.18 -34.06 -29.90
C SER A 441 21.36 -33.11 -29.63
N SER A 442 21.37 -32.46 -28.46
CA SER A 442 22.38 -31.48 -28.06
C SER A 442 23.65 -32.13 -27.52
N GLU A 443 23.55 -33.32 -26.91
CA GLU A 443 24.73 -34.12 -26.49
C GLU A 443 25.58 -34.59 -27.68
N LYS A 444 24.95 -34.97 -28.81
CA LYS A 444 25.68 -35.34 -30.04
C LYS A 444 26.53 -34.18 -30.58
N ILE A 445 25.98 -32.97 -30.57
CA ILE A 445 26.68 -31.76 -31.01
C ILE A 445 27.88 -31.46 -30.09
N ILE A 446 27.76 -31.71 -28.78
CA ILE A 446 28.87 -31.53 -27.83
C ILE A 446 29.98 -32.54 -28.11
N THR A 447 29.63 -33.82 -28.37
CA THR A 447 30.65 -34.84 -28.67
C THR A 447 31.43 -34.53 -29.95
N GLU A 448 30.74 -34.09 -31.01
CA GLU A 448 31.38 -33.75 -32.30
C GLU A 448 32.29 -32.50 -32.19
N ALA A 449 31.82 -31.44 -31.52
CA ALA A 449 32.59 -30.22 -31.32
C ALA A 449 33.79 -30.41 -30.36
N SER A 450 33.69 -31.31 -29.38
CA SER A 450 34.79 -31.62 -28.46
C SER A 450 35.93 -32.37 -29.14
N ALA A 451 35.63 -33.30 -30.06
CA ALA A 451 36.63 -34.03 -30.83
C ALA A 451 37.40 -33.11 -31.80
N GLN A 452 36.72 -32.13 -32.40
CA GLN A 452 37.36 -31.12 -33.27
C GLN A 452 38.30 -30.19 -32.49
N LYS A 453 37.94 -29.83 -31.26
CA LYS A 453 38.78 -28.98 -30.39
C LYS A 453 40.10 -29.67 -30.02
N GLU A 454 40.07 -30.96 -29.71
CA GLU A 454 41.26 -31.72 -29.30
C GLU A 454 42.28 -31.89 -30.45
N GLU A 455 41.80 -32.00 -31.69
CA GLU A 455 42.65 -32.05 -32.88
C GLU A 455 43.33 -30.70 -33.18
N LEU A 456 42.61 -29.59 -33.01
CA LEU A 456 43.13 -28.23 -33.20
C LEU A 456 44.16 -27.84 -32.14
N GLU A 457 44.00 -28.28 -30.89
CA GLU A 457 44.98 -28.06 -29.81
C GLU A 457 46.34 -28.74 -30.11
N LYS A 458 46.33 -29.92 -30.74
CA LYS A 458 47.57 -30.61 -31.18
C LYS A 458 48.28 -29.88 -32.33
N GLN A 459 47.53 -29.19 -33.19
CA GLN A 459 48.11 -28.41 -34.29
C GLN A 459 48.76 -27.11 -33.79
N LYS A 460 48.18 -26.48 -32.76
CA LYS A 460 48.73 -25.27 -32.13
C LYS A 460 50.13 -25.47 -31.56
N VAL A 461 50.35 -26.56 -30.81
CA VAL A 461 51.65 -26.85 -30.17
C VAL A 461 52.78 -27.03 -31.19
N LYS A 462 52.49 -27.65 -32.34
CA LYS A 462 53.48 -27.85 -33.42
C LYS A 462 53.88 -26.55 -34.11
N GLU A 463 52.94 -25.63 -34.29
CA GLU A 463 53.23 -24.32 -34.90
C GLU A 463 54.01 -23.40 -33.94
N GLU A 464 53.76 -23.48 -32.61
CA GLU A 464 54.52 -22.75 -31.58
C GLU A 464 56.01 -23.17 -31.49
N GLU A 465 56.31 -24.47 -31.63
CA GLU A 465 57.70 -24.97 -31.67
C GLU A 465 58.45 -24.46 -32.92
N SER A 466 57.76 -24.33 -34.05
CA SER A 466 58.35 -23.82 -35.29
C SER A 466 58.68 -22.32 -35.21
N LEU A 467 57.91 -21.55 -34.44
CA LEU A 467 58.13 -20.12 -34.21
C LEU A 467 59.41 -19.86 -33.40
N ALA A 468 59.72 -20.71 -32.42
CA ALA A 468 60.90 -20.59 -31.58
C ALA A 468 62.22 -20.79 -32.36
N GLN A 469 62.25 -21.76 -33.28
CA GLN A 469 63.44 -22.02 -34.12
C GLN A 469 63.75 -20.88 -35.10
N VAL A 470 62.71 -20.21 -35.62
CA VAL A 470 62.86 -19.05 -36.53
C VAL A 470 63.45 -17.85 -35.79
N MET A 471 63.10 -17.63 -34.52
CA MET A 471 63.63 -16.53 -33.71
C MET A 471 65.13 -16.64 -33.39
N GLU A 472 65.67 -17.86 -33.24
CA GLU A 472 67.09 -18.09 -32.95
C GLU A 472 67.98 -17.70 -34.16
N SER A 473 67.55 -18.09 -35.37
CA SER A 473 68.27 -17.83 -36.63
C SER A 473 68.35 -16.34 -37.02
N LEU A 474 67.39 -15.53 -36.56
CA LEU A 474 67.28 -14.10 -36.89
C LEU A 474 68.23 -13.21 -36.07
N LYS A 475 68.74 -13.69 -34.93
CA LYS A 475 69.63 -12.92 -34.04
C LYS A 475 71.06 -12.77 -34.57
N GLU A 476 71.58 -13.77 -35.30
CA GLU A 476 72.95 -13.77 -35.82
C GLU A 476 73.12 -12.82 -37.02
N GLU A 477 72.11 -12.72 -37.89
CA GLU A 477 72.15 -11.90 -39.13
C GLU A 477 71.98 -10.39 -38.87
N THR A 478 71.38 -9.97 -37.75
CA THR A 478 71.06 -8.55 -37.47
C THR A 478 72.17 -7.74 -36.76
N SER A 479 73.22 -8.40 -36.27
CA SER A 479 74.23 -7.76 -35.40
C SER A 479 75.08 -6.68 -36.08
N GLY A 480 75.43 -6.85 -37.36
CA GLY A 480 76.23 -5.87 -38.13
C GLY A 480 75.44 -4.60 -38.51
N LEU A 481 74.17 -4.75 -38.87
CA LEU A 481 73.27 -3.64 -39.24
C LEU A 481 72.89 -2.76 -38.02
N GLN A 482 72.91 -3.33 -36.82
CA GLN A 482 72.67 -2.61 -35.57
C GLN A 482 73.77 -1.60 -35.22
N HIS A 483 75.03 -1.88 -35.60
CA HIS A 483 76.14 -0.99 -35.30
C HIS A 483 76.18 0.25 -36.21
N GLU A 484 75.83 0.09 -37.49
CA GLU A 484 75.68 1.23 -38.43
C GLU A 484 74.48 2.12 -38.09
N LYS A 485 73.41 1.52 -37.54
CA LYS A 485 72.23 2.23 -37.03
C LYS A 485 72.58 3.18 -35.88
N GLU A 486 73.39 2.73 -34.92
CA GLU A 486 73.79 3.54 -33.74
C GLU A 486 74.60 4.80 -34.12
N GLN A 487 75.47 4.73 -35.13
CA GLN A 487 76.23 5.90 -35.60
C GLN A 487 75.32 6.94 -36.27
N LYS A 488 74.37 6.50 -37.10
CA LYS A 488 73.41 7.39 -37.77
C LYS A 488 72.34 7.92 -36.80
N GLU A 489 72.02 7.20 -35.73
CA GLU A 489 71.15 7.68 -34.64
C GLU A 489 71.77 8.83 -33.85
N LYS A 490 73.10 8.86 -33.64
CA LYS A 490 73.78 10.01 -33.01
C LYS A 490 73.69 11.27 -33.85
N GLU A 491 73.86 11.15 -35.17
CA GLU A 491 73.77 12.26 -36.13
C GLU A 491 72.31 12.77 -36.27
N LEU A 492 71.35 11.85 -36.19
CA LEU A 492 69.91 12.15 -36.14
C LEU A 492 69.53 12.93 -34.87
N LEU A 493 70.19 12.67 -33.74
CA LEU A 493 69.87 13.28 -32.44
C LEU A 493 70.16 14.80 -32.40
N GLU A 494 71.19 15.28 -33.10
CA GLU A 494 71.50 16.71 -33.20
C GLU A 494 70.56 17.44 -34.17
N LEU A 495 70.26 16.83 -35.32
CA LEU A 495 69.29 17.36 -36.27
C LEU A 495 67.85 17.32 -35.72
N SER A 496 67.53 16.33 -34.88
CA SER A 496 66.26 16.20 -34.18
C SER A 496 66.01 17.35 -33.20
N LYS A 497 67.05 17.90 -32.54
CA LYS A 497 66.91 19.08 -31.68
C LYS A 497 66.43 20.32 -32.45
N ALA A 498 67.01 20.58 -33.62
CA ALA A 498 66.59 21.70 -34.48
C ALA A 498 65.19 21.50 -35.09
N VAL A 499 64.83 20.24 -35.38
CA VAL A 499 63.45 19.89 -35.77
C VAL A 499 62.48 20.08 -34.61
N ASN A 500 62.87 19.74 -33.37
CA ASN A 500 62.01 19.88 -32.19
C ASN A 500 61.75 21.35 -31.82
N GLU A 501 62.73 22.25 -31.99
CA GLU A 501 62.51 23.69 -31.76
C GLU A 501 61.56 24.32 -32.78
N THR A 502 61.73 23.99 -34.07
CA THR A 502 60.83 24.47 -35.14
C THR A 502 59.45 23.83 -35.04
N ARG A 503 59.39 22.56 -34.62
CA ARG A 503 58.15 21.86 -34.29
C ARG A 503 57.44 22.45 -33.08
N SER A 504 58.15 22.82 -32.01
CA SER A 504 57.53 23.43 -30.82
C SER A 504 56.81 24.74 -31.15
N GLN A 505 57.36 25.56 -32.05
CA GLN A 505 56.70 26.79 -32.50
C GLN A 505 55.45 26.50 -33.35
N MET A 506 55.48 25.45 -34.16
CA MET A 506 54.33 24.96 -34.90
C MET A 506 53.26 24.36 -33.97
N ASP A 507 53.69 23.57 -32.97
CA ASP A 507 52.84 22.92 -31.97
C ASP A 507 52.11 23.93 -31.09
N VAL A 508 52.73 25.08 -30.75
CA VAL A 508 52.06 26.16 -30.00
C VAL A 508 50.93 26.79 -30.82
N ALA A 509 51.20 27.13 -32.09
CA ALA A 509 50.18 27.68 -32.98
C ALA A 509 49.07 26.65 -33.29
N GLN A 510 49.44 25.38 -33.39
CA GLN A 510 48.52 24.27 -33.57
C GLN A 510 47.69 24.00 -32.31
N SER A 511 48.28 24.16 -31.11
CA SER A 511 47.59 24.05 -29.83
C SER A 511 46.57 25.17 -29.64
N GLU A 512 46.87 26.41 -30.04
CA GLU A 512 45.89 27.50 -30.03
C GLU A 512 44.70 27.20 -30.96
N LEU A 513 44.97 26.70 -32.17
CA LEU A 513 43.94 26.27 -33.11
C LEU A 513 43.14 25.08 -32.56
N ASP A 514 43.80 24.10 -31.94
CA ASP A 514 43.17 22.92 -31.33
C ASP A 514 42.31 23.28 -30.12
N ILE A 515 42.69 24.28 -29.33
CA ILE A 515 41.85 24.80 -28.24
C ILE A 515 40.56 25.37 -28.83
N TYR A 516 40.63 26.22 -29.86
CA TYR A 516 39.45 26.77 -30.50
C TYR A 516 38.60 25.71 -31.22
N LEU A 517 39.22 24.73 -31.88
CA LEU A 517 38.53 23.60 -32.49
C LEU A 517 37.88 22.70 -31.44
N SER A 518 38.50 22.47 -30.28
CA SER A 518 37.92 21.70 -29.19
C SER A 518 36.71 22.41 -28.59
N GLN A 519 36.78 23.74 -28.41
CA GLN A 519 35.66 24.56 -27.93
C GLN A 519 34.53 24.60 -28.95
N HIS A 520 34.85 24.72 -30.24
CA HIS A 520 33.89 24.62 -31.33
C HIS A 520 33.23 23.23 -31.37
N ASN A 521 34.00 22.14 -31.31
CA ASN A 521 33.49 20.77 -31.30
C ASN A 521 32.65 20.47 -30.05
N THR A 522 33.01 21.02 -28.90
CA THR A 522 32.22 20.91 -27.67
C THR A 522 30.88 21.64 -27.83
N ALA A 523 30.88 22.85 -28.39
CA ALA A 523 29.66 23.58 -28.70
C ALA A 523 28.79 22.86 -29.75
N VAL A 524 29.41 22.23 -30.77
CA VAL A 524 28.73 21.39 -31.77
C VAL A 524 28.10 20.16 -31.13
N SER A 525 28.83 19.50 -30.22
CA SER A 525 28.34 18.33 -29.48
C SER A 525 27.15 18.70 -28.61
N GLN A 526 27.24 19.81 -27.86
CA GLN A 526 26.14 20.33 -27.04
C GLN A 526 24.94 20.74 -27.89
N LEU A 527 25.16 21.33 -29.07
CA LEU A 527 24.10 21.65 -30.03
C LEU A 527 23.43 20.39 -30.58
N ASN A 528 24.20 19.36 -30.94
CA ASN A 528 23.66 18.10 -31.44
C ASN A 528 22.87 17.37 -30.34
N GLN A 529 23.35 17.38 -29.11
CA GLN A 529 22.64 16.83 -27.96
C GLN A 529 21.33 17.60 -27.68
N ALA A 530 21.36 18.94 -27.77
CA ALA A 530 20.16 19.77 -27.67
C ALA A 530 19.15 19.48 -28.80
N LYS A 531 19.62 19.25 -30.03
CA LYS A 531 18.76 18.86 -31.17
C LYS A 531 18.17 17.46 -31.01
N GLU A 532 18.96 16.49 -30.55
CA GLU A 532 18.50 15.12 -30.36
C GLU A 532 17.47 15.03 -29.23
N THR A 533 17.71 15.75 -28.13
CA THR A 533 16.74 15.89 -27.04
C THR A 533 15.47 16.65 -27.46
N LEU A 534 15.61 17.70 -28.28
CA LEU A 534 14.46 18.42 -28.87
C LEU A 534 13.66 17.52 -29.82
N GLN A 535 14.32 16.70 -30.63
CA GLN A 535 13.65 15.76 -31.52
C GLN A 535 12.93 14.64 -30.75
N GLY A 536 13.59 14.05 -29.75
CA GLY A 536 12.98 13.03 -28.88
C GLY A 536 11.80 13.57 -28.07
N THR A 537 11.88 14.81 -27.58
CA THR A 537 10.76 15.48 -26.88
C THR A 537 9.63 15.85 -27.84
N ALA A 538 9.92 16.24 -29.09
CA ALA A 538 8.92 16.50 -30.11
C ALA A 538 8.17 15.23 -30.54
N ASP A 539 8.87 14.10 -30.69
CA ASP A 539 8.26 12.81 -31.03
C ASP A 539 7.36 12.27 -29.91
N THR A 540 7.82 12.34 -28.65
CA THR A 540 6.96 12.00 -27.50
C THR A 540 5.75 12.93 -27.40
N LEU A 541 5.89 14.22 -27.71
CA LEU A 541 4.76 15.15 -27.75
C LEU A 541 3.75 14.77 -28.86
N ARG A 542 4.22 14.32 -30.03
CA ARG A 542 3.39 13.82 -31.12
C ARG A 542 2.62 12.57 -30.72
N GLU A 543 3.27 11.60 -30.07
CA GLU A 543 2.62 10.40 -29.55
C GLU A 543 1.54 10.73 -28.51
N ARG A 544 1.84 11.64 -27.57
CA ARG A 544 0.89 12.09 -26.55
C ARG A 544 -0.31 12.80 -27.17
N ARG A 545 -0.10 13.64 -28.20
CA ARG A 545 -1.21 14.26 -28.96
C ARG A 545 -2.09 13.21 -29.64
N ALA A 546 -1.50 12.17 -30.23
CA ALA A 546 -2.26 11.08 -30.84
C ALA A 546 -3.08 10.29 -29.81
N ALA A 547 -2.47 9.95 -28.66
CA ALA A 547 -3.14 9.25 -27.56
C ALA A 547 -4.30 10.08 -26.95
N ILE A 548 -4.12 11.40 -26.79
CA ILE A 548 -5.19 12.30 -26.33
C ILE A 548 -6.35 12.31 -27.32
N LYS A 549 -6.06 12.37 -28.63
CA LYS A 549 -7.11 12.34 -29.68
C LYS A 549 -7.90 11.04 -29.65
N ASP A 550 -7.23 9.91 -29.43
CA ASP A 550 -7.90 8.60 -29.30
C ASP A 550 -8.76 8.51 -28.01
N LEU A 551 -8.24 8.97 -26.87
CA LEU A 551 -9.00 9.04 -25.61
C LEU A 551 -10.21 9.98 -25.71
N GLN A 552 -10.07 11.11 -26.40
CA GLN A 552 -11.17 12.05 -26.67
C GLN A 552 -12.30 11.44 -27.53
N VAL A 553 -12.01 10.39 -28.31
CA VAL A 553 -13.02 9.63 -29.08
C VAL A 553 -13.62 8.49 -28.24
N LYS A 554 -12.82 7.82 -27.40
CA LYS A 554 -13.25 6.67 -26.58
C LYS A 554 -14.16 7.06 -25.42
N ILE A 555 -13.87 8.17 -24.73
CA ILE A 555 -14.67 8.66 -23.60
C ILE A 555 -16.13 8.93 -24.00
N PRO A 556 -16.44 9.73 -25.04
CA PRO A 556 -17.83 9.99 -25.41
C PRO A 556 -18.56 8.74 -25.90
N LYS A 557 -17.87 7.77 -26.51
CA LYS A 557 -18.47 6.47 -26.86
C LYS A 557 -18.88 5.69 -25.62
N CYS A 558 -18.01 5.60 -24.61
CA CYS A 558 -18.31 4.93 -23.34
C CYS A 558 -19.41 5.68 -22.56
N GLU A 559 -19.42 7.02 -22.60
CA GLU A 559 -20.47 7.83 -21.98
C GLU A 559 -21.83 7.70 -22.69
N GLN A 560 -21.85 7.52 -24.01
CA GLN A 560 -23.07 7.19 -24.75
C GLN A 560 -23.61 5.81 -24.37
N GLU A 561 -22.75 4.80 -24.22
CA GLU A 561 -23.14 3.49 -23.71
C GLU A 561 -23.66 3.57 -22.28
N LEU A 562 -23.00 4.35 -21.42
CA LEU A 562 -23.45 4.60 -20.05
C LEU A 562 -24.81 5.31 -20.01
N LYS A 563 -25.05 6.29 -20.89
CA LYS A 563 -26.36 6.94 -21.02
C LYS A 563 -27.45 5.96 -21.45
N LYS A 564 -27.17 5.03 -22.37
CA LYS A 564 -28.12 3.99 -22.77
C LYS A 564 -28.50 3.07 -21.59
N VAL A 565 -27.54 2.71 -20.75
CA VAL A 565 -27.77 1.90 -19.54
C VAL A 565 -28.42 2.73 -18.41
N ASN A 566 -28.22 4.05 -18.34
CA ASN A 566 -28.92 4.89 -17.36
C ASN A 566 -30.38 5.18 -17.74
N LEU A 567 -30.72 5.15 -19.03
CA LEU A 567 -32.10 5.32 -19.50
C LEU A 567 -33.00 4.10 -19.19
N THR A 568 -32.45 2.97 -18.73
CA THR A 568 -33.23 1.80 -18.29
C THR A 568 -33.80 1.95 -16.88
N GLY A 569 -34.24 3.16 -16.50
CA GLY A 569 -35.05 3.38 -15.29
C GLY A 569 -36.41 2.66 -15.33
N PHE A 570 -36.89 2.34 -16.54
CA PHE A 570 -38.06 1.51 -16.78
C PHE A 570 -37.96 0.10 -16.17
N PHE A 571 -36.75 -0.49 -16.13
CA PHE A 571 -36.57 -1.82 -15.52
C PHE A 571 -36.61 -1.77 -14.00
N LEU A 572 -36.17 -0.67 -13.38
CA LEU A 572 -36.29 -0.44 -11.94
C LEU A 572 -37.75 -0.33 -11.51
N SER A 573 -38.54 0.47 -12.24
CA SER A 573 -39.98 0.57 -11.98
C SER A 573 -40.68 -0.75 -12.24
N LEU A 574 -40.36 -1.44 -13.34
CA LEU A 574 -40.96 -2.74 -13.67
C LEU A 574 -40.67 -3.81 -12.61
N VAL A 575 -39.43 -3.88 -12.09
CA VAL A 575 -39.08 -4.82 -11.01
C VAL A 575 -39.77 -4.43 -9.71
N SER A 576 -39.87 -3.13 -9.40
CA SER A 576 -40.63 -2.64 -8.24
C SER A 576 -42.11 -3.02 -8.34
N ASP A 577 -42.72 -2.82 -9.50
CA ASP A 577 -44.13 -3.13 -9.76
C ASP A 577 -44.39 -4.64 -9.69
N LEU A 578 -43.50 -5.46 -10.26
CA LEU A 578 -43.57 -6.92 -10.17
C LEU A 578 -43.39 -7.41 -8.73
N ARG A 579 -42.47 -6.78 -7.98
CA ARG A 579 -42.25 -7.12 -6.57
C ARG A 579 -43.46 -6.76 -5.71
N GLN A 580 -44.07 -5.60 -5.96
CA GLN A 580 -45.31 -5.21 -5.29
C GLN A 580 -46.45 -6.19 -5.63
N LYS A 581 -46.62 -6.56 -6.91
CA LYS A 581 -47.64 -7.53 -7.33
C LYS A 581 -47.44 -8.91 -6.72
N VAL A 582 -46.19 -9.39 -6.62
CA VAL A 582 -45.86 -10.65 -5.97
C VAL A 582 -46.18 -10.59 -4.47
N GLU A 583 -45.85 -9.49 -3.79
CA GLU A 583 -46.14 -9.33 -2.37
C GLU A 583 -47.65 -9.20 -2.09
N GLU A 584 -48.40 -8.54 -2.97
CA GLU A 584 -49.87 -8.48 -2.96
C GLU A 584 -50.48 -9.88 -3.20
N ALA A 585 -49.97 -10.64 -4.16
CA ALA A 585 -50.38 -12.03 -4.42
C ALA A 585 -50.04 -12.96 -3.23
N LYS A 586 -48.88 -12.76 -2.60
CA LYS A 586 -48.43 -13.53 -1.42
C LYS A 586 -49.25 -13.20 -0.18
N SER A 587 -49.55 -11.94 0.05
CA SER A 587 -50.38 -11.49 1.17
C SER A 587 -51.84 -11.89 1.01
N SER A 588 -52.39 -11.83 -0.21
CA SER A 588 -53.73 -12.36 -0.52
C SER A 588 -53.79 -13.87 -0.33
N LEU A 589 -52.84 -14.65 -0.87
CA LEU A 589 -52.74 -16.10 -0.63
C LEU A 589 -52.61 -16.45 0.86
N SER A 590 -51.77 -15.73 1.61
CA SER A 590 -51.59 -15.92 3.05
C SER A 590 -52.85 -15.61 3.86
N SER A 591 -53.55 -14.52 3.52
CA SER A 591 -54.84 -14.18 4.13
C SER A 591 -55.91 -15.22 3.82
N ASN A 592 -55.89 -15.78 2.60
CA ASN A 592 -56.76 -16.89 2.20
C ASN A 592 -56.39 -18.19 2.92
N ARG A 593 -55.11 -18.49 3.15
CA ARG A 593 -54.65 -19.72 3.84
C ARG A 593 -55.15 -19.83 5.28
N SER A 594 -55.30 -18.69 5.98
CA SER A 594 -55.84 -18.65 7.35
C SER A 594 -57.36 -18.85 7.42
N ARG A 595 -58.09 -18.52 6.35
CA ARG A 595 -59.56 -18.63 6.23
C ARG A 595 -60.01 -19.89 5.47
N GLY A 596 -59.14 -20.40 4.58
CA GLY A 596 -59.36 -21.49 3.66
C GLY A 596 -59.34 -22.87 4.31
N LYS A 597 -58.64 -23.06 5.43
CA LYS A 597 -58.61 -24.37 6.12
C LYS A 597 -60.01 -24.92 6.45
N VAL A 598 -60.94 -24.01 6.76
CA VAL A 598 -62.37 -24.30 7.02
C VAL A 598 -63.14 -24.57 5.72
N LEU A 599 -62.91 -23.75 4.68
CA LEU A 599 -63.56 -23.90 3.39
C LEU A 599 -63.07 -25.15 2.65
N ASP A 600 -61.77 -25.39 2.59
CA ASP A 600 -61.11 -26.56 1.99
C ASP A 600 -61.62 -27.84 2.63
N ALA A 601 -61.70 -27.88 3.97
CA ALA A 601 -62.20 -29.05 4.67
C ALA A 601 -63.67 -29.33 4.35
N LEU A 602 -64.50 -28.28 4.19
CA LEU A 602 -65.91 -28.41 3.82
C LEU A 602 -66.13 -28.73 2.35
N MET A 603 -65.31 -28.17 1.46
CA MET A 603 -65.31 -28.49 0.03
C MET A 603 -64.79 -29.90 -0.22
N GLN A 604 -63.85 -30.40 0.60
CA GLN A 604 -63.46 -31.81 0.64
C GLN A 604 -64.63 -32.70 1.12
N GLN A 605 -65.44 -32.26 2.07
CA GLN A 605 -66.69 -32.98 2.45
C GLN A 605 -67.74 -32.99 1.34
N LYS A 606 -67.81 -31.92 0.54
CA LYS A 606 -68.65 -31.85 -0.66
C LYS A 606 -68.15 -32.80 -1.75
N GLN A 607 -66.86 -32.76 -2.08
CA GLN A 607 -66.24 -33.59 -3.13
C GLN A 607 -66.22 -35.08 -2.76
N SER A 608 -66.02 -35.40 -1.49
CA SER A 608 -66.12 -36.78 -0.99
C SER A 608 -67.56 -37.30 -0.87
N GLY A 609 -68.57 -36.49 -1.23
CA GLY A 609 -69.99 -36.87 -1.22
C GLY A 609 -70.61 -37.03 0.17
N LYS A 610 -69.86 -36.77 1.25
CA LYS A 610 -70.30 -36.89 2.66
C LYS A 610 -71.41 -35.91 2.99
N ILE A 611 -71.27 -34.68 2.50
CA ILE A 611 -72.24 -33.61 2.69
C ILE A 611 -72.51 -32.98 1.31
N PRO A 612 -73.38 -33.60 0.48
CA PRO A 612 -73.60 -33.17 -0.89
C PRO A 612 -74.33 -31.81 -0.99
N GLY A 613 -75.08 -31.44 0.04
CA GLY A 613 -75.87 -30.21 0.09
C GLY A 613 -75.07 -28.91 0.25
N ILE A 614 -73.74 -28.96 0.31
CA ILE A 614 -72.89 -27.77 0.36
C ILE A 614 -72.79 -27.19 -1.05
N LEU A 615 -73.29 -25.98 -1.25
CA LEU A 615 -73.22 -25.31 -2.55
C LEU A 615 -71.86 -24.61 -2.72
N GLY A 616 -71.34 -23.99 -1.66
CA GLY A 616 -70.02 -23.34 -1.62
C GLY A 616 -70.06 -22.02 -0.85
N ARG A 617 -68.95 -21.28 -0.80
CA ARG A 617 -68.93 -19.93 -0.24
C ARG A 617 -69.78 -18.99 -1.09
N LEU A 618 -70.60 -18.15 -0.47
CA LEU A 618 -71.51 -17.25 -1.19
C LEU A 618 -70.75 -16.32 -2.15
N GLY A 619 -69.59 -15.80 -1.75
CA GLY A 619 -68.72 -14.96 -2.58
C GLY A 619 -68.16 -15.66 -3.84
N ASP A 620 -68.09 -16.99 -3.86
CA ASP A 620 -67.59 -17.75 -5.03
C ASP A 620 -68.71 -18.08 -6.03
N LEU A 621 -69.97 -17.99 -5.60
CA LEU A 621 -71.14 -18.33 -6.41
C LEU A 621 -71.67 -17.14 -7.23
N GLY A 622 -71.11 -15.95 -7.02
CA GLY A 622 -71.49 -14.71 -7.70
C GLY A 622 -70.28 -13.99 -8.27
N ALA A 623 -70.51 -13.18 -9.30
CA ALA A 623 -69.51 -12.31 -9.89
C ALA A 623 -70.04 -10.89 -10.03
N ILE A 624 -69.16 -9.91 -9.83
CA ILE A 624 -69.47 -8.48 -9.97
C ILE A 624 -68.30 -7.77 -10.65
N ASP A 625 -68.55 -6.64 -11.30
CA ASP A 625 -67.50 -5.81 -11.91
C ASP A 625 -66.51 -5.33 -10.84
N GLU A 626 -65.20 -5.41 -11.16
CA GLU A 626 -64.07 -5.10 -10.27
C GLU A 626 -64.16 -3.70 -9.66
N ARG A 627 -64.78 -2.75 -10.36
CA ARG A 627 -65.01 -1.39 -9.86
C ARG A 627 -65.82 -1.35 -8.56
N TYR A 628 -66.63 -2.37 -8.32
CA TYR A 628 -67.53 -2.47 -7.16
C TYR A 628 -67.06 -3.50 -6.13
N ASP A 629 -65.90 -4.14 -6.32
CA ASP A 629 -65.39 -5.15 -5.39
C ASP A 629 -65.15 -4.58 -3.98
N VAL A 630 -64.55 -3.38 -3.88
CA VAL A 630 -64.36 -2.72 -2.57
C VAL A 630 -65.70 -2.47 -1.87
N ALA A 631 -66.68 -2.00 -2.64
CA ALA A 631 -68.01 -1.69 -2.13
C ALA A 631 -68.74 -2.96 -1.64
N ILE A 632 -68.67 -4.06 -2.40
CA ILE A 632 -69.34 -5.31 -2.02
C ILE A 632 -68.59 -6.04 -0.88
N SER A 633 -67.27 -6.05 -0.92
CA SER A 633 -66.40 -6.69 0.08
C SER A 633 -66.50 -5.99 1.45
N SER A 634 -66.66 -4.67 1.44
CA SER A 634 -66.85 -3.88 2.67
C SER A 634 -68.30 -3.99 3.17
N SER A 635 -69.29 -3.86 2.28
CA SER A 635 -70.71 -3.85 2.69
C SER A 635 -71.26 -5.21 3.11
N CYS A 636 -70.65 -6.32 2.68
CA CYS A 636 -71.21 -7.64 2.91
C CYS A 636 -70.18 -8.63 3.47
N GLY A 637 -70.09 -8.70 4.80
CA GLY A 637 -69.34 -9.76 5.48
C GLY A 637 -69.93 -11.16 5.26
N SER A 638 -71.22 -11.25 4.93
CA SER A 638 -71.93 -12.50 4.67
C SER A 638 -71.51 -13.22 3.40
N LEU A 639 -70.69 -12.60 2.55
CA LEU A 639 -70.09 -13.26 1.38
C LEU A 639 -69.12 -14.38 1.76
N ASP A 640 -68.52 -14.29 2.94
CA ASP A 640 -67.66 -15.33 3.51
C ASP A 640 -68.49 -16.52 4.05
N ASN A 641 -69.82 -16.40 4.11
CA ASN A 641 -70.69 -17.46 4.61
C ASN A 641 -70.85 -18.58 3.57
N ILE A 642 -71.01 -19.80 4.06
CA ILE A 642 -71.11 -20.98 3.21
C ILE A 642 -72.58 -21.31 2.95
N LEU A 643 -72.95 -21.33 1.68
CA LEU A 643 -74.29 -21.65 1.22
C LEU A 643 -74.50 -23.17 1.20
N VAL A 644 -75.62 -23.59 1.75
CA VAL A 644 -76.07 -24.98 1.76
C VAL A 644 -77.53 -25.06 1.31
N ASP A 645 -77.96 -26.22 0.83
CA ASP A 645 -79.32 -26.46 0.37
C ASP A 645 -80.39 -26.35 1.49
N THR A 646 -80.11 -26.91 2.66
CA THR A 646 -81.03 -27.01 3.79
C THR A 646 -80.34 -26.71 5.12
N ILE A 647 -81.10 -26.30 6.14
CA ILE A 647 -80.50 -26.09 7.48
C ILE A 647 -79.95 -27.42 8.05
N ASP A 648 -80.51 -28.58 7.68
CA ASP A 648 -79.97 -29.87 8.12
C ASP A 648 -78.52 -30.05 7.62
N THR A 649 -78.26 -29.65 6.38
CA THR A 649 -76.90 -29.60 5.82
C THR A 649 -76.03 -28.53 6.49
N ALA A 650 -76.58 -27.35 6.81
CA ALA A 650 -75.82 -26.27 7.47
C ALA A 650 -75.27 -26.75 8.82
N GLN A 651 -76.15 -27.34 9.60
CA GLN A 651 -75.74 -27.87 10.88
C GLN A 651 -74.71 -28.99 10.63
N LYS A 652 -74.87 -29.88 9.63
CA LYS A 652 -73.91 -30.98 9.33
C LYS A 652 -72.49 -30.46 9.14
N CYS A 653 -72.36 -29.28 8.59
CA CYS A 653 -71.09 -28.60 8.42
C CYS A 653 -70.56 -27.97 9.73
N VAL A 654 -71.42 -27.38 10.58
CA VAL A 654 -71.02 -26.78 11.88
C VAL A 654 -70.43 -27.84 12.82
N VAL A 655 -71.12 -28.96 12.89
CA VAL A 655 -70.71 -30.22 13.51
C VAL A 655 -69.28 -30.55 13.09
N PHE A 656 -69.05 -30.63 11.78
CA PHE A 656 -67.78 -30.96 11.14
C PHE A 656 -66.63 -30.06 11.51
N LEU A 657 -66.89 -28.77 11.51
CA LEU A 657 -65.86 -27.82 11.91
C LEU A 657 -65.54 -27.93 13.40
N LYS A 658 -66.56 -28.19 14.23
CA LYS A 658 -66.40 -28.34 15.68
C LYS A 658 -65.59 -29.59 15.99
N SER A 659 -65.92 -30.76 15.44
CA SER A 659 -65.20 -32.02 15.74
C SER A 659 -63.73 -32.03 15.43
N GLN A 660 -63.38 -31.49 14.28
CA GLN A 660 -62.03 -31.47 13.77
C GLN A 660 -61.26 -30.22 14.25
N ASN A 661 -61.91 -29.36 15.05
CA ASN A 661 -61.38 -28.07 15.52
C ASN A 661 -60.74 -27.26 14.37
N ILE A 662 -61.40 -27.25 13.20
CA ILE A 662 -60.84 -26.65 11.98
C ILE A 662 -61.05 -25.12 11.99
N GLY A 663 -62.13 -24.65 12.63
CA GLY A 663 -62.42 -23.24 12.82
C GLY A 663 -63.92 -22.97 13.00
N VAL A 664 -64.32 -21.72 12.81
CA VAL A 664 -65.71 -21.27 12.88
C VAL A 664 -66.13 -20.78 11.49
N ALA A 665 -67.28 -21.24 11.00
CA ALA A 665 -67.92 -20.71 9.80
C ALA A 665 -69.40 -20.43 10.05
N THR A 666 -69.93 -19.51 9.25
CA THR A 666 -71.35 -19.15 9.24
C THR A 666 -71.97 -19.73 7.98
N PHE A 667 -73.15 -20.33 8.10
CA PHE A 667 -73.83 -21.02 6.99
C PHE A 667 -75.15 -20.33 6.63
N ILE A 668 -75.54 -20.41 5.36
CA ILE A 668 -76.82 -19.90 4.84
C ILE A 668 -77.57 -21.08 4.23
N GLY A 669 -78.75 -21.40 4.76
CA GLY A 669 -79.63 -22.46 4.23
C GLY A 669 -80.58 -21.93 3.16
N LEU A 670 -80.52 -22.49 1.95
CA LEU A 670 -81.30 -22.04 0.80
C LEU A 670 -82.82 -22.25 1.00
N ASP A 671 -83.19 -23.37 1.64
CA ASP A 671 -84.56 -23.73 2.00
C ASP A 671 -85.33 -22.62 2.72
N LYS A 672 -84.69 -21.89 3.64
CA LYS A 672 -85.30 -20.76 4.37
C LYS A 672 -85.23 -19.43 3.64
N MET A 673 -84.40 -19.33 2.60
CA MET A 673 -84.25 -18.07 1.84
C MET A 673 -85.33 -17.87 0.78
N LYS A 674 -86.11 -18.91 0.46
CA LYS A 674 -87.24 -18.83 -0.49
C LYS A 674 -88.29 -17.75 -0.14
N VAL A 675 -88.41 -17.36 1.14
CA VAL A 675 -89.30 -16.27 1.58
C VAL A 675 -88.99 -14.95 0.88
N TRP A 676 -87.75 -14.75 0.42
CA TRP A 676 -87.29 -13.51 -0.18
C TRP A 676 -87.53 -13.41 -1.69
N GLU A 677 -87.97 -14.49 -2.36
CA GLU A 677 -88.18 -14.52 -3.82
C GLU A 677 -89.12 -13.41 -4.30
N LYS A 678 -90.17 -13.09 -3.53
CA LYS A 678 -91.15 -12.05 -3.87
C LYS A 678 -90.60 -10.61 -3.77
N ASN A 679 -89.50 -10.40 -3.03
CA ASN A 679 -88.95 -9.07 -2.74
C ASN A 679 -87.78 -8.70 -3.68
N MET A 680 -87.44 -9.57 -4.64
CA MET A 680 -86.31 -9.43 -5.56
C MET A 680 -86.59 -8.54 -6.79
N VAL A 681 -87.73 -7.87 -6.84
CA VAL A 681 -88.12 -6.98 -7.95
C VAL A 681 -87.29 -5.68 -7.91
N ALA A 682 -87.01 -5.13 -9.09
CA ALA A 682 -86.33 -3.84 -9.22
C ALA A 682 -87.16 -2.71 -8.55
N ILE A 683 -86.49 -1.85 -7.78
CA ILE A 683 -87.11 -0.77 -7.02
C ILE A 683 -86.65 0.57 -7.61
N SER A 684 -87.52 1.59 -7.61
CA SER A 684 -87.11 2.96 -7.97
C SER A 684 -86.18 3.52 -6.89
N THR A 685 -84.93 3.83 -7.26
CA THR A 685 -83.90 4.31 -6.33
C THR A 685 -83.70 5.83 -6.44
N PRO A 686 -83.37 6.51 -5.32
CA PRO A 686 -83.08 7.94 -5.36
C PRO A 686 -81.83 8.26 -6.19
N GLU A 687 -81.85 9.39 -6.90
CA GLU A 687 -80.78 9.84 -7.81
C GLU A 687 -80.37 8.80 -8.89
N ASN A 688 -81.23 7.80 -9.16
CA ASN A 688 -80.95 6.69 -10.08
C ASN A 688 -79.66 5.91 -9.76
N ILE A 689 -79.40 5.77 -8.46
CA ILE A 689 -78.19 5.09 -7.96
C ILE A 689 -78.35 3.58 -8.10
N PRO A 690 -77.31 2.87 -8.60
CA PRO A 690 -77.39 1.43 -8.77
C PRO A 690 -77.42 0.69 -7.43
N ARG A 691 -78.22 -0.38 -7.40
CA ARG A 691 -78.32 -1.31 -6.29
C ARG A 691 -77.32 -2.46 -6.48
N LEU A 692 -76.52 -2.78 -5.46
CA LEU A 692 -75.50 -3.82 -5.55
C LEU A 692 -76.06 -5.19 -5.95
N PHE A 693 -77.20 -5.58 -5.39
CA PHE A 693 -77.85 -6.86 -5.67
C PHE A 693 -78.14 -7.06 -7.17
N ASP A 694 -78.59 -6.01 -7.86
CA ASP A 694 -78.96 -6.09 -9.28
C ASP A 694 -77.72 -6.24 -10.18
N MET A 695 -76.55 -5.87 -9.68
CA MET A 695 -75.27 -5.95 -10.39
C MET A 695 -74.58 -7.32 -10.24
N VAL A 696 -75.02 -8.16 -9.28
CA VAL A 696 -74.45 -9.48 -9.06
C VAL A 696 -74.95 -10.47 -10.12
N LYS A 697 -74.00 -11.05 -10.85
CA LYS A 697 -74.25 -12.11 -11.82
C LYS A 697 -74.07 -13.46 -11.15
N VAL A 698 -75.03 -14.36 -11.33
CA VAL A 698 -75.06 -15.68 -10.69
C VAL A 698 -75.27 -16.74 -11.77
N LYS A 699 -74.59 -17.89 -11.65
CA LYS A 699 -74.73 -19.03 -12.59
C LYS A 699 -76.02 -19.83 -12.39
N ASP A 700 -76.40 -20.06 -11.14
CA ASP A 700 -77.62 -20.77 -10.77
C ASP A 700 -78.61 -19.81 -10.12
N GLU A 701 -79.78 -19.63 -10.71
CA GLU A 701 -80.78 -18.68 -10.22
C GLU A 701 -81.36 -19.10 -8.85
N SER A 702 -81.21 -20.39 -8.50
CA SER A 702 -81.63 -20.93 -7.20
C SER A 702 -80.93 -20.25 -6.02
N VAL A 703 -79.69 -19.75 -6.20
CA VAL A 703 -78.91 -19.09 -5.13
C VAL A 703 -79.11 -17.58 -5.05
N ARG A 704 -79.85 -17.01 -5.99
CA ARG A 704 -80.15 -15.56 -6.05
C ARG A 704 -80.89 -15.04 -4.81
N PRO A 705 -81.83 -15.78 -4.16
CA PRO A 705 -82.44 -15.36 -2.89
C PRO A 705 -81.43 -15.22 -1.74
N ALA A 706 -80.35 -16.00 -1.75
CA ALA A 706 -79.29 -15.90 -0.73
C ALA A 706 -78.46 -14.60 -0.90
N PHE A 707 -78.19 -14.19 -2.14
CA PHE A 707 -77.58 -12.88 -2.42
C PHE A 707 -78.48 -11.72 -2.00
N TYR A 708 -79.80 -11.84 -2.22
CA TYR A 708 -80.75 -10.84 -1.75
C TYR A 708 -80.75 -10.74 -0.22
N PHE A 709 -80.72 -11.87 0.48
CA PHE A 709 -80.60 -11.90 1.94
C PHE A 709 -79.34 -11.18 2.44
N ALA A 710 -78.21 -11.40 1.76
CA ALA A 710 -76.92 -10.85 2.15
C ALA A 710 -76.76 -9.35 1.81
N LEU A 711 -77.28 -8.91 0.66
CA LEU A 711 -77.08 -7.55 0.14
C LEU A 711 -78.28 -6.62 0.36
N ARG A 712 -79.50 -7.15 0.49
CA ARG A 712 -80.73 -6.35 0.67
C ARG A 712 -80.82 -5.18 -0.33
N ASP A 713 -81.47 -4.10 0.07
CA ASP A 713 -81.57 -2.85 -0.70
C ASP A 713 -80.31 -1.97 -0.49
N THR A 714 -79.11 -2.53 -0.68
CA THR A 714 -77.84 -1.75 -0.57
C THR A 714 -77.54 -1.00 -1.87
N LEU A 715 -77.39 0.32 -1.77
CA LEU A 715 -77.11 1.23 -2.88
C LEU A 715 -75.62 1.62 -2.92
N VAL A 716 -75.09 1.95 -4.11
CA VAL A 716 -73.69 2.36 -4.28
C VAL A 716 -73.56 3.85 -4.61
N ALA A 717 -73.08 4.64 -3.66
CA ALA A 717 -72.71 6.03 -3.90
C ALA A 717 -71.26 6.15 -4.42
N LYS A 718 -70.95 7.23 -5.14
CA LYS A 718 -69.56 7.50 -5.54
C LYS A 718 -68.72 7.94 -4.34
N ASP A 719 -69.24 8.91 -3.60
CA ASP A 719 -68.54 9.61 -2.51
C ASP A 719 -69.39 9.66 -1.23
N LEU A 720 -68.76 9.97 -0.10
CA LEU A 720 -69.39 9.99 1.22
C LEU A 720 -70.52 11.03 1.33
N GLU A 721 -70.38 12.17 0.65
CA GLU A 721 -71.41 13.21 0.60
C GLU A 721 -72.68 12.71 -0.10
N GLN A 722 -72.52 12.02 -1.23
CA GLN A 722 -73.65 11.39 -1.94
C GLN A 722 -74.25 10.28 -1.08
N ALA A 723 -73.42 9.47 -0.41
CA ALA A 723 -73.89 8.41 0.47
C ALA A 723 -74.76 8.96 1.62
N THR A 724 -74.32 10.04 2.25
CA THR A 724 -75.04 10.66 3.38
C THR A 724 -76.38 11.25 2.94
N ARG A 725 -76.40 11.94 1.79
CA ARG A 725 -77.62 12.54 1.23
C ARG A 725 -78.69 11.50 0.89
N VAL A 726 -78.26 10.36 0.34
CA VAL A 726 -79.15 9.28 -0.10
C VAL A 726 -79.60 8.42 1.08
N ALA A 727 -78.72 8.20 2.07
CA ALA A 727 -79.04 7.40 3.25
C ALA A 727 -80.14 8.02 4.12
N PHE A 728 -80.17 9.36 4.27
CA PHE A 728 -81.07 10.09 5.18
C PHE A 728 -82.24 10.81 4.47
N GLN A 729 -82.83 10.22 3.44
CA GLN A 729 -84.04 10.78 2.84
C GLN A 729 -85.27 10.70 3.76
N LYS A 730 -86.17 11.69 3.66
CA LYS A 730 -87.31 11.86 4.57
C LYS A 730 -88.33 10.71 4.52
N ASP A 731 -88.50 10.06 3.37
CA ASP A 731 -89.56 9.06 3.17
C ASP A 731 -89.10 7.61 3.42
N LYS A 732 -87.82 7.29 3.20
CA LYS A 732 -87.25 5.95 3.42
C LYS A 732 -85.73 6.04 3.64
N ARG A 733 -85.23 5.32 4.66
CA ARG A 733 -83.79 5.19 4.90
C ARG A 733 -83.19 4.07 4.06
N TRP A 734 -82.07 4.34 3.40
CA TRP A 734 -81.37 3.40 2.54
C TRP A 734 -80.04 3.01 3.15
N ARG A 735 -79.62 1.75 2.92
CA ARG A 735 -78.26 1.30 3.22
C ARG A 735 -77.39 1.69 2.04
N VAL A 736 -76.35 2.49 2.26
CA VAL A 736 -75.53 3.04 1.16
C VAL A 736 -74.06 2.76 1.42
N VAL A 737 -73.35 2.28 0.41
CA VAL A 737 -71.90 2.08 0.44
C VAL A 737 -71.22 2.92 -0.62
N THR A 738 -70.10 3.54 -0.31
CA THR A 738 -69.29 4.27 -1.29
C THR A 738 -68.42 3.31 -2.10
N LEU A 739 -67.95 3.74 -3.27
CA LEU A 739 -66.96 2.98 -4.06
C LEU A 739 -65.67 2.70 -3.27
N GLN A 740 -65.36 3.52 -2.27
CA GLN A 740 -64.20 3.37 -1.39
C GLN A 740 -64.46 2.46 -0.17
N GLY A 741 -65.66 1.89 -0.04
CA GLY A 741 -66.00 0.93 1.02
C GLY A 741 -66.47 1.55 2.33
N GLN A 742 -66.84 2.83 2.34
CA GLN A 742 -67.46 3.48 3.51
C GLN A 742 -68.95 3.17 3.50
N ILE A 743 -69.49 2.72 4.63
CA ILE A 743 -70.86 2.18 4.70
C ILE A 743 -71.69 3.05 5.63
N ILE A 744 -72.90 3.37 5.21
CA ILE A 744 -73.95 3.99 6.02
C ILE A 744 -75.10 2.99 6.13
N GLU A 745 -75.32 2.49 7.34
CA GLU A 745 -76.41 1.56 7.65
C GLU A 745 -77.74 2.29 7.84
N GLN A 746 -78.86 1.58 7.67
CA GLN A 746 -80.22 2.11 7.90
C GLN A 746 -80.45 2.56 9.35
N SER A 747 -79.69 1.97 10.29
CA SER A 747 -79.64 2.35 11.71
C SER A 747 -79.03 3.74 11.93
N GLY A 748 -78.34 4.31 10.93
CA GLY A 748 -77.60 5.55 11.03
C GLY A 748 -76.13 5.38 11.46
N THR A 749 -75.65 4.15 11.64
CA THR A 749 -74.23 3.89 11.92
C THR A 749 -73.41 4.03 10.65
N MET A 750 -72.29 4.75 10.73
CA MET A 750 -71.36 4.95 9.63
C MET A 750 -70.03 4.25 9.93
N THR A 751 -69.49 3.53 8.94
CA THR A 751 -68.19 2.87 9.06
C THR A 751 -67.23 3.47 8.03
N GLY A 752 -66.12 4.06 8.50
CA GLY A 752 -65.07 4.62 7.66
C GLY A 752 -63.79 4.95 8.44
N GLY A 753 -62.63 4.53 7.93
CA GLY A 753 -61.30 4.81 8.50
C GLY A 753 -60.32 3.62 8.42
N GLY A 754 -59.11 3.86 7.91
CA GLY A 754 -58.02 2.88 7.80
C GLY A 754 -57.38 2.83 6.40
N GLY A 755 -56.06 2.62 6.31
CA GLY A 755 -55.33 2.47 5.03
C GLY A 755 -55.45 1.09 4.38
N ARG A 756 -56.17 0.15 5.00
CA ARG A 756 -56.41 -1.20 4.49
C ARG A 756 -57.79 -1.29 3.85
N VAL A 757 -57.83 -1.36 2.52
CA VAL A 757 -59.05 -1.63 1.75
C VAL A 757 -59.40 -3.12 1.82
N MET A 758 -60.66 -3.44 2.15
CA MET A 758 -61.15 -4.82 2.04
C MET A 758 -61.53 -5.10 0.58
N LYS A 759 -60.73 -5.93 -0.10
CA LYS A 759 -60.93 -6.38 -1.48
C LYS A 759 -60.87 -7.92 -1.56
N GLY A 760 -61.45 -8.50 -2.61
CA GLY A 760 -61.29 -9.92 -2.94
C GLY A 760 -62.24 -10.90 -2.26
N ARG A 761 -63.37 -10.45 -1.69
CA ARG A 761 -64.42 -11.38 -1.18
C ARG A 761 -65.33 -11.91 -2.29
N MET A 762 -65.34 -11.26 -3.46
CA MET A 762 -66.06 -11.70 -4.67
C MET A 762 -65.23 -11.34 -5.91
N GLY A 763 -65.05 -12.29 -6.83
CA GLY A 763 -64.22 -12.10 -8.02
C GLY A 763 -64.95 -11.44 -9.20
N SER A 764 -64.18 -10.89 -10.15
CA SER A 764 -64.70 -10.43 -11.46
C SER A 764 -65.13 -11.59 -12.36
N SER A 765 -64.57 -12.77 -12.15
CA SER A 765 -64.98 -14.05 -12.73
C SER A 765 -65.15 -15.13 -11.66
N ILE A 766 -66.12 -16.02 -11.86
CA ILE A 766 -66.45 -17.13 -10.96
C ILE A 766 -65.27 -18.11 -10.92
N GLY A 767 -64.54 -18.17 -9.79
CA GLY A 767 -63.58 -19.24 -9.47
C GLY A 767 -62.07 -18.96 -9.67
N THR A 768 -61.60 -17.72 -9.70
CA THR A 768 -60.14 -17.43 -9.78
C THR A 768 -59.52 -17.30 -8.38
N GLU A 769 -59.08 -18.42 -7.81
CA GLU A 769 -58.09 -18.40 -6.73
C GLU A 769 -56.69 -18.32 -7.35
N VAL A 770 -55.83 -17.43 -6.85
CA VAL A 770 -54.41 -17.42 -7.22
C VAL A 770 -53.81 -18.69 -6.66
N THR A 771 -53.46 -19.63 -7.54
CA THR A 771 -52.87 -20.91 -7.15
C THR A 771 -51.40 -20.73 -6.76
N GLN A 772 -50.87 -21.63 -5.91
CA GLN A 772 -49.46 -21.62 -5.53
C GLN A 772 -48.54 -21.65 -6.77
N GLU A 773 -48.92 -22.39 -7.82
CA GLU A 773 -48.18 -22.43 -9.09
C GLU A 773 -48.10 -21.07 -9.81
N GLN A 774 -49.17 -20.25 -9.75
CA GLN A 774 -49.15 -18.92 -10.34
C GLN A 774 -48.25 -17.98 -9.52
N LEU A 775 -48.23 -18.11 -8.19
CA LEU A 775 -47.32 -17.36 -7.34
C LEU A 775 -45.86 -17.74 -7.62
N ASP A 776 -45.56 -19.04 -7.74
CA ASP A 776 -44.21 -19.53 -8.01
C ASP A 776 -43.72 -19.10 -9.40
N ARG A 777 -44.61 -19.04 -10.41
CA ARG A 777 -44.31 -18.46 -11.73
C ARG A 777 -44.03 -16.96 -11.65
N MET A 778 -44.79 -16.21 -10.86
CA MET A 778 -44.55 -14.77 -10.67
C MET A 778 -43.26 -14.51 -9.87
N GLU A 779 -42.96 -15.31 -8.85
CA GLU A 779 -41.70 -15.27 -8.10
C GLU A 779 -40.50 -15.61 -9.01
N SER A 780 -40.63 -16.62 -9.88
CA SER A 780 -39.61 -16.98 -10.86
C SER A 780 -39.36 -15.87 -11.88
N ALA A 781 -40.42 -15.27 -12.42
CA ALA A 781 -40.33 -14.14 -13.36
C ALA A 781 -39.72 -12.89 -12.69
N LEU A 782 -40.06 -12.63 -11.43
CA LEU A 782 -39.44 -11.57 -10.64
C LEU A 782 -37.95 -11.84 -10.47
N ASN A 783 -37.56 -13.07 -10.12
CA ASN A 783 -36.17 -13.43 -9.89
C ASN A 783 -35.33 -13.29 -11.18
N GLU A 784 -35.87 -13.71 -12.33
CA GLU A 784 -35.21 -13.53 -13.63
C GLU A 784 -34.95 -12.05 -13.94
N LYS A 785 -35.95 -11.18 -13.68
CA LYS A 785 -35.81 -9.73 -13.90
C LYS A 785 -34.89 -9.06 -12.89
N VAL A 786 -34.84 -9.54 -11.64
CA VAL A 786 -33.89 -9.09 -10.63
C VAL A 786 -32.45 -9.45 -11.00
N VAL A 787 -32.21 -10.66 -11.50
CA VAL A 787 -30.89 -11.08 -12.00
C VAL A 787 -30.46 -10.25 -13.21
N GLN A 788 -31.38 -9.99 -14.15
CA GLN A 788 -31.11 -9.08 -15.27
C GLN A 788 -30.76 -7.67 -14.78
N LEU A 789 -31.51 -7.13 -13.81
CA LEU A 789 -31.24 -5.82 -13.20
C LEU A 789 -29.84 -5.76 -12.55
N GLN A 790 -29.45 -6.80 -11.81
CA GLN A 790 -28.12 -6.89 -11.21
C GLN A 790 -27.01 -6.91 -12.27
N GLY A 791 -27.21 -7.63 -13.38
CA GLY A 791 -26.29 -7.63 -14.52
C GLY A 791 -26.14 -6.24 -15.16
N TRP A 792 -27.24 -5.50 -15.33
CA TRP A 792 -27.21 -4.12 -15.82
C TRP A 792 -26.53 -3.16 -14.83
N GLN A 793 -26.76 -3.31 -13.53
CA GLN A 793 -26.10 -2.52 -12.48
C GLN A 793 -24.58 -2.77 -12.46
N GLN A 794 -24.13 -4.02 -12.54
CA GLN A 794 -22.71 -4.34 -12.66
C GLN A 794 -22.10 -3.75 -13.93
N ARG A 795 -22.80 -3.85 -15.07
CA ARG A 795 -22.32 -3.28 -16.33
C ARG A 795 -22.24 -1.75 -16.29
N LYS A 796 -23.19 -1.10 -15.63
CA LYS A 796 -23.16 0.34 -15.36
C LYS A 796 -21.91 0.70 -14.53
N GLN A 797 -21.67 0.01 -13.44
CA GLN A 797 -20.52 0.26 -12.56
C GLN A 797 -19.18 0.07 -13.30
N GLN A 798 -19.05 -0.99 -14.11
CA GLN A 798 -17.87 -1.21 -14.96
C GLN A 798 -17.66 -0.11 -16.01
N LEU A 799 -18.73 0.42 -16.61
CA LEU A 799 -18.66 1.52 -17.56
C LEU A 799 -18.30 2.84 -16.87
N GLU A 800 -18.85 3.11 -15.68
CA GLU A 800 -18.50 4.28 -14.86
C GLU A 800 -17.02 4.26 -14.47
N GLU A 801 -16.51 3.13 -14.00
CA GLU A 801 -15.09 2.94 -13.68
C GLU A 801 -14.19 3.16 -14.91
N LYS A 802 -14.57 2.62 -16.07
CA LYS A 802 -13.85 2.83 -17.34
C LYS A 802 -13.82 4.30 -17.75
N VAL A 803 -14.95 4.99 -17.68
CA VAL A 803 -15.04 6.43 -17.98
C VAL A 803 -14.17 7.22 -16.99
N HIS A 804 -14.23 6.88 -15.70
CA HIS A 804 -13.47 7.57 -14.67
C HIS A 804 -11.95 7.40 -14.85
N LYS A 805 -11.51 6.17 -15.19
CA LYS A 805 -10.11 5.84 -15.50
C LYS A 805 -9.63 6.58 -16.74
N GLN A 806 -10.37 6.54 -17.85
CA GLN A 806 -10.01 7.22 -19.10
C GLN A 806 -9.99 8.75 -18.94
N ARG A 807 -10.89 9.34 -18.15
CA ARG A 807 -10.87 10.78 -17.84
C ARG A 807 -9.66 11.17 -17.00
N ARG A 808 -9.22 10.32 -16.08
CA ARG A 808 -7.98 10.51 -15.30
C ARG A 808 -6.76 10.45 -16.21
N GLU A 809 -6.64 9.41 -17.04
CA GLU A 809 -5.57 9.26 -18.03
C GLU A 809 -5.51 10.45 -19.01
N LEU A 810 -6.66 10.97 -19.45
CA LEU A 810 -6.71 12.16 -20.31
C LEU A 810 -6.24 13.44 -19.60
N ARG A 811 -6.56 13.60 -18.30
CA ARG A 811 -6.08 14.73 -17.50
C ARG A 811 -4.56 14.67 -17.32
N ASP A 812 -4.06 13.50 -16.94
CA ASP A 812 -2.62 13.30 -16.72
C ASP A 812 -1.85 13.52 -18.04
N MET A 813 -2.36 13.01 -19.17
CA MET A 813 -1.75 13.23 -20.48
C MET A 813 -1.77 14.70 -20.92
N LYS A 814 -2.85 15.45 -20.65
CA LYS A 814 -2.90 16.90 -20.92
C LYS A 814 -1.87 17.67 -20.08
N ASN A 815 -1.76 17.37 -18.79
CA ASN A 815 -0.76 18.00 -17.93
C ASN A 815 0.67 17.69 -18.39
N THR A 816 0.94 16.45 -18.82
CA THR A 816 2.25 16.12 -19.39
C THR A 816 2.51 16.84 -20.72
N LEU A 817 1.49 17.03 -21.56
CA LEU A 817 1.61 17.74 -22.83
C LEU A 817 2.00 19.21 -22.62
N GLU A 818 1.42 19.90 -21.63
CA GLU A 818 1.81 21.27 -21.29
C GLU A 818 3.27 21.35 -20.83
N LYS A 819 3.72 20.41 -19.98
CA LYS A 819 5.13 20.33 -19.55
C LYS A 819 6.09 20.14 -20.72
N TYR A 820 5.80 19.19 -21.61
CA TYR A 820 6.66 18.96 -22.79
C TYR A 820 6.62 20.13 -23.77
N THR A 821 5.48 20.83 -23.90
CA THR A 821 5.38 22.03 -24.75
C THR A 821 6.27 23.16 -24.22
N ALA A 822 6.27 23.40 -22.90
CA ALA A 822 7.17 24.37 -22.28
C ALA A 822 8.64 23.95 -22.36
N SER A 823 8.93 22.65 -22.24
CA SER A 823 10.27 22.11 -22.41
C SER A 823 10.82 22.33 -23.82
N ILE A 824 9.99 22.16 -24.86
CA ILE A 824 10.41 22.42 -26.25
C ILE A 824 10.76 23.90 -26.44
N GLN A 825 9.96 24.83 -25.91
CA GLN A 825 10.26 26.27 -26.01
C GLN A 825 11.61 26.61 -25.36
N SER A 826 11.88 26.06 -24.17
CA SER A 826 13.17 26.25 -23.50
C SER A 826 14.35 25.64 -24.27
N LEU A 827 14.17 24.46 -24.88
CA LEU A 827 15.19 23.81 -25.69
C LEU A 827 15.45 24.56 -27.02
N GLU A 828 14.42 25.13 -27.63
CA GLU A 828 14.54 25.99 -28.82
C GLU A 828 15.35 27.26 -28.53
N GLU A 829 15.12 27.89 -27.38
CA GLU A 829 15.90 29.04 -26.92
C GLU A 829 17.37 28.67 -26.66
N GLN A 830 17.63 27.51 -26.05
CA GLN A 830 18.98 26.99 -25.85
C GLN A 830 19.67 26.68 -27.19
N GLU A 831 18.97 26.08 -28.16
CA GLU A 831 19.53 25.83 -29.50
C GLU A 831 19.93 27.15 -30.17
N MET A 832 19.11 28.19 -30.05
CA MET A 832 19.39 29.51 -30.62
C MET A 832 20.64 30.16 -30.00
N LEU A 833 20.77 30.08 -28.66
CA LEU A 833 21.93 30.59 -27.94
C LEU A 833 23.22 29.87 -28.38
N MET A 834 23.17 28.54 -28.48
CA MET A 834 24.32 27.73 -28.88
C MET A 834 24.73 27.99 -30.34
N LYS A 835 23.77 28.17 -31.25
CA LYS A 835 24.05 28.61 -32.64
C LYS A 835 24.76 29.97 -32.68
N SER A 836 24.38 30.90 -31.81
CA SER A 836 25.02 32.22 -31.71
C SER A 836 26.47 32.11 -31.21
N GLN A 837 26.69 31.29 -30.16
CA GLN A 837 28.03 31.01 -29.65
C GLN A 837 28.92 30.33 -30.70
N MET A 838 28.37 29.39 -31.48
CA MET A 838 29.08 28.76 -32.59
C MET A 838 29.52 29.76 -33.65
N LYS A 839 28.67 30.72 -34.03
CA LYS A 839 29.07 31.77 -34.99
C LYS A 839 30.20 32.65 -34.46
N GLY A 840 30.18 32.97 -33.16
CA GLY A 840 31.27 33.71 -32.52
C GLY A 840 32.58 32.91 -32.50
N LEU A 841 32.51 31.63 -32.17
CA LEU A 841 33.67 30.73 -32.18
C LEU A 841 34.18 30.46 -33.60
N GLU A 842 33.32 30.32 -34.60
CA GLU A 842 33.71 30.22 -36.01
C GLU A 842 34.45 31.47 -36.48
N ALA A 843 33.99 32.66 -36.09
CA ALA A 843 34.69 33.91 -36.41
C ALA A 843 36.08 33.96 -35.74
N ASN A 844 36.19 33.48 -34.50
CA ASN A 844 37.47 33.38 -33.79
C ASN A 844 38.39 32.33 -34.41
N VAL A 845 37.86 31.19 -34.86
CA VAL A 845 38.62 30.18 -35.62
C VAL A 845 39.09 30.76 -36.95
N LEU A 846 38.27 31.56 -37.64
CA LEU A 846 38.66 32.23 -38.88
C LEU A 846 39.75 33.29 -38.66
N ALA A 847 39.74 33.96 -37.51
CA ALA A 847 40.72 34.98 -37.14
C ALA A 847 42.03 34.39 -36.60
N ALA A 848 41.94 33.26 -35.88
CA ALA A 848 43.08 32.50 -35.36
C ALA A 848 43.68 31.56 -36.42
N ALA A 849 42.94 31.25 -37.49
CA ALA A 849 43.48 30.57 -38.65
C ALA A 849 44.66 31.38 -39.19
N PRO A 850 45.89 30.85 -39.09
CA PRO A 850 47.06 31.58 -39.52
C PRO A 850 46.93 31.88 -41.02
N ASP A 851 47.29 33.10 -41.40
CA ASP A 851 47.39 33.51 -42.79
C ASP A 851 48.16 32.43 -43.56
N LYS A 852 47.56 31.88 -44.64
CA LYS A 852 48.12 30.74 -45.39
C LYS A 852 49.59 30.96 -45.77
N ALA A 853 50.01 32.22 -45.90
CA ALA A 853 51.39 32.63 -46.10
C ALA A 853 52.31 32.38 -44.90
N LYS A 854 51.88 32.67 -43.66
CA LYS A 854 52.65 32.41 -42.43
C LYS A 854 52.75 30.92 -42.13
N GLN A 855 51.66 30.17 -42.33
CA GLN A 855 51.67 28.71 -42.16
C GLN A 855 52.57 28.05 -43.21
N LYS A 856 52.50 28.46 -44.48
CA LYS A 856 53.47 28.02 -45.50
C LYS A 856 54.90 28.38 -45.17
N GLN A 857 55.16 29.54 -44.55
CA GLN A 857 56.51 29.95 -44.18
C GLN A 857 57.06 29.08 -43.03
N MET A 858 56.24 28.78 -42.02
CA MET A 858 56.61 27.88 -40.93
C MET A 858 56.75 26.43 -41.40
N GLU A 859 55.85 25.96 -42.26
CA GLU A 859 55.95 24.66 -42.93
C GLU A 859 57.24 24.58 -43.74
N LYS A 860 57.56 25.57 -44.56
CA LYS A 860 58.79 25.58 -45.37
C LYS A 860 60.07 25.54 -44.51
N ASN A 861 60.04 26.21 -43.35
CA ASN A 861 61.14 26.16 -42.38
C ASN A 861 61.24 24.79 -41.71
N PHE A 862 60.11 24.19 -41.34
CA PHE A 862 60.04 22.82 -40.83
C PHE A 862 60.46 21.80 -41.89
N GLU A 863 60.04 21.94 -43.14
CA GLU A 863 60.37 21.07 -44.28
C GLU A 863 61.85 21.16 -44.63
N ALA A 864 62.48 22.33 -44.47
CA ALA A 864 63.92 22.48 -44.65
C ALA A 864 64.73 21.78 -43.54
N ALA A 865 64.27 21.85 -42.28
CA ALA A 865 64.88 21.15 -41.15
C ALA A 865 64.60 19.64 -41.20
N SER A 866 63.37 19.27 -41.57
CA SER A 866 62.86 17.90 -41.68
C SER A 866 63.42 17.17 -42.90
N ASN A 867 63.65 17.82 -44.04
CA ASN A 867 64.35 17.18 -45.18
C ASN A 867 65.82 16.86 -44.86
N LYS A 868 66.47 17.67 -44.00
CA LYS A 868 67.83 17.38 -43.53
C LYS A 868 67.84 16.22 -42.53
N ALA A 869 66.95 16.23 -41.54
CA ALA A 869 66.79 15.13 -40.60
C ALA A 869 66.31 13.85 -41.31
N GLY A 870 65.37 13.97 -42.23
CA GLY A 870 64.73 12.91 -43.00
C GLY A 870 65.65 12.22 -44.01
N LYS A 871 66.68 12.89 -44.54
CA LYS A 871 67.74 12.21 -45.31
C LYS A 871 68.56 11.28 -44.42
N VAL A 872 68.82 11.68 -43.17
CA VAL A 872 69.54 10.87 -42.19
C VAL A 872 68.61 9.78 -41.61
N GLU A 873 67.35 10.11 -41.36
CA GLU A 873 66.31 9.20 -40.90
C GLU A 873 65.91 8.18 -41.98
N ALA A 874 65.91 8.54 -43.27
CA ALA A 874 65.69 7.62 -44.37
C ALA A 874 66.83 6.62 -44.48
N GLU A 875 68.06 7.00 -44.12
CA GLU A 875 69.19 6.07 -44.08
C GLU A 875 69.13 5.18 -42.83
N VAL A 876 68.73 5.72 -41.66
CA VAL A 876 68.42 4.93 -40.45
C VAL A 876 67.24 3.98 -40.69
N LYS A 877 66.19 4.44 -41.36
CA LYS A 877 65.02 3.66 -41.75
C LYS A 877 65.40 2.65 -42.81
N ARG A 878 66.22 2.97 -43.80
CA ARG A 878 66.70 1.98 -44.78
C ARG A 878 67.46 0.86 -44.08
N LEU A 879 68.34 1.19 -43.12
CA LEU A 879 69.03 0.21 -42.27
C LEU A 879 68.03 -0.57 -41.37
N HIS A 880 67.01 0.10 -40.82
CA HIS A 880 65.98 -0.53 -39.98
C HIS A 880 64.99 -1.39 -40.77
N THR A 881 64.59 -0.99 -41.98
CA THR A 881 63.75 -1.75 -42.92
C THR A 881 64.54 -2.92 -43.47
N LEU A 882 65.86 -2.81 -43.66
CA LEU A 882 66.71 -3.99 -43.92
C LEU A 882 66.66 -4.98 -42.75
N ILE A 883 66.76 -4.48 -41.50
CA ILE A 883 66.63 -5.30 -40.28
C ILE A 883 65.22 -5.89 -40.13
N VAL A 884 64.18 -5.15 -40.49
CA VAL A 884 62.76 -5.53 -40.36
C VAL A 884 62.29 -6.40 -41.51
N ASP A 885 62.78 -6.25 -42.74
CA ASP A 885 62.44 -7.12 -43.88
C ASP A 885 63.08 -8.50 -43.71
N ILE A 886 64.29 -8.56 -43.16
CA ILE A 886 64.93 -9.82 -42.72
C ILE A 886 64.07 -10.48 -41.63
N ASN A 887 63.54 -9.71 -40.66
CA ASN A 887 62.68 -10.22 -39.58
C ASN A 887 61.23 -10.53 -39.98
N SER A 888 60.62 -9.81 -40.92
CA SER A 888 59.17 -9.81 -41.14
C SER A 888 58.69 -10.89 -42.12
N HIS A 889 59.52 -11.26 -43.10
CA HIS A 889 59.10 -12.17 -44.17
C HIS A 889 59.01 -13.65 -43.71
N LYS A 890 59.76 -14.02 -42.66
CA LYS A 890 59.73 -15.37 -42.04
C LYS A 890 58.78 -15.45 -40.83
N LEU A 891 58.57 -14.36 -40.09
CA LEU A 891 57.75 -14.36 -38.86
C LEU A 891 56.23 -14.25 -39.13
N LYS A 892 55.80 -13.45 -40.12
CA LYS A 892 54.38 -13.27 -40.45
C LYS A 892 53.71 -14.54 -41.00
N ALA A 893 54.43 -15.32 -41.83
CA ALA A 893 53.90 -16.53 -42.44
C ALA A 893 53.58 -17.63 -41.41
N GLN A 894 54.31 -17.66 -40.29
CA GLN A 894 54.03 -18.55 -39.15
C GLN A 894 52.92 -18.00 -38.24
N GLN A 895 52.89 -16.68 -37.99
CA GLN A 895 51.88 -16.02 -37.14
C GLN A 895 50.46 -16.16 -37.73
N ASP A 896 50.29 -15.97 -39.05
CA ASP A 896 48.99 -16.06 -39.73
C ASP A 896 48.39 -17.49 -39.68
N LYS A 897 49.23 -18.52 -39.53
CA LYS A 897 48.77 -19.91 -39.34
C LYS A 897 48.27 -20.14 -37.91
N LEU A 898 48.97 -19.57 -36.93
CA LEU A 898 48.59 -19.64 -35.52
C LEU A 898 47.24 -18.95 -35.25
N ASP A 899 47.00 -17.80 -35.89
CA ASP A 899 45.75 -17.04 -35.73
C ASP A 899 44.54 -17.74 -36.36
N LYS A 900 44.73 -18.47 -37.48
CA LYS A 900 43.67 -19.31 -38.06
C LYS A 900 43.28 -20.45 -37.14
N VAL A 901 44.25 -21.15 -36.57
CA VAL A 901 44.01 -22.27 -35.64
C VAL A 901 43.29 -21.77 -34.37
N ASN A 902 43.66 -20.61 -33.83
CA ASN A 902 42.96 -20.04 -32.67
C ASN A 902 41.50 -19.66 -32.98
N LYS A 903 41.21 -19.13 -34.17
CA LYS A 903 39.85 -18.75 -34.57
C LYS A 903 38.91 -19.95 -34.70
N GLU A 904 39.40 -21.06 -35.24
CA GLU A 904 38.63 -22.32 -35.35
C GLU A 904 38.37 -22.95 -33.95
N LEU A 905 39.29 -22.75 -33.01
CA LEU A 905 39.18 -23.21 -31.61
C LEU A 905 38.09 -22.43 -30.85
N ASP A 906 37.97 -21.12 -31.09
CA ASP A 906 36.94 -20.26 -30.52
C ASP A 906 35.53 -20.61 -31.03
N GLU A 907 35.40 -20.91 -32.34
CA GLU A 907 34.13 -21.33 -32.95
C GLU A 907 33.61 -22.66 -32.36
N CYS A 908 34.50 -23.63 -32.14
CA CYS A 908 34.18 -24.90 -31.47
C CYS A 908 33.74 -24.69 -30.01
N SER A 909 34.40 -23.78 -29.28
CA SER A 909 34.05 -23.46 -27.88
C SER A 909 32.66 -22.80 -27.75
N SER A 910 32.29 -21.96 -28.71
CA SER A 910 30.98 -21.29 -28.79
C SER A 910 29.85 -22.29 -29.05
N ALA A 911 30.07 -23.26 -29.95
CA ALA A 911 29.10 -24.31 -30.24
C ALA A 911 28.81 -25.18 -29.01
N ILE A 912 29.84 -25.56 -28.24
CA ILE A 912 29.70 -26.33 -27.00
C ILE A 912 28.87 -25.56 -25.96
N THR A 913 29.15 -24.26 -25.80
CA THR A 913 28.45 -23.43 -24.81
C THR A 913 26.96 -23.26 -25.15
N LYS A 914 26.61 -23.07 -26.43
CA LYS A 914 25.20 -22.99 -26.88
C LYS A 914 24.43 -24.29 -26.63
N ALA A 915 25.04 -25.44 -26.91
CA ALA A 915 24.42 -26.74 -26.68
C ALA A 915 24.22 -27.02 -25.17
N GLN A 916 25.17 -26.64 -24.31
CA GLN A 916 25.04 -26.78 -22.84
C GLN A 916 23.89 -25.93 -22.26
N VAL A 917 23.70 -24.70 -22.76
CA VAL A 917 22.59 -23.83 -22.33
C VAL A 917 21.23 -24.40 -22.77
N ALA A 918 21.16 -25.01 -23.97
CA ALA A 918 19.96 -25.67 -24.46
C ALA A 918 19.55 -26.87 -23.57
N ILE A 919 20.50 -27.70 -23.15
CA ILE A 919 20.27 -28.83 -22.23
C ILE A 919 19.72 -28.35 -20.88
N LYS A 920 20.32 -27.30 -20.30
CA LYS A 920 19.88 -26.75 -19.00
C LYS A 920 18.48 -26.14 -19.07
N THR A 921 18.12 -25.54 -20.20
CA THR A 921 16.80 -24.95 -20.43
C THR A 921 15.73 -26.03 -20.64
N ALA A 922 16.04 -27.06 -21.43
CA ALA A 922 15.15 -28.21 -21.63
C ALA A 922 14.86 -28.95 -20.30
N GLY A 923 15.87 -29.16 -19.45
CA GLY A 923 15.69 -29.81 -18.15
C GLY A 923 14.76 -29.06 -17.19
N ARG A 924 14.79 -27.71 -17.19
CA ARG A 924 13.85 -26.89 -16.39
C ARG A 924 12.42 -26.98 -16.91
N ASN A 925 12.23 -27.00 -18.23
CA ASN A 925 10.92 -27.06 -18.86
C ASN A 925 10.28 -28.45 -18.74
N LEU A 926 11.10 -29.52 -18.75
CA LEU A 926 10.65 -30.88 -18.52
C LEU A 926 10.03 -31.03 -17.13
N LYS A 927 10.74 -30.59 -16.07
CA LYS A 927 10.27 -30.67 -14.68
C LYS A 927 8.94 -29.93 -14.47
N LYS A 928 8.80 -28.73 -15.05
CA LYS A 928 7.54 -27.96 -14.99
C LYS A 928 6.37 -28.67 -15.67
N SER A 929 6.63 -29.36 -16.78
CA SER A 929 5.59 -30.06 -17.53
C SER A 929 5.17 -31.37 -16.83
N GLU A 930 6.12 -32.07 -16.21
CA GLU A 930 5.86 -33.25 -15.36
C GLU A 930 4.92 -32.91 -14.19
N GLU A 931 5.20 -31.82 -13.46
CA GLU A 931 4.37 -31.34 -12.33
C GLU A 931 2.96 -30.90 -12.76
N ILE A 932 2.76 -30.49 -14.01
CA ILE A 932 1.43 -30.14 -14.54
C ILE A 932 0.64 -31.40 -14.88
N VAL A 933 1.28 -32.39 -15.50
CA VAL A 933 0.64 -33.66 -15.85
C VAL A 933 0.21 -34.42 -14.59
N GLU A 934 1.07 -34.50 -13.56
CA GLU A 934 0.75 -35.18 -12.31
C GLU A 934 -0.48 -34.58 -11.61
N ARG A 935 -0.57 -33.25 -11.55
CA ARG A 935 -1.75 -32.56 -10.99
C ARG A 935 -3.03 -32.89 -11.75
N LEU A 936 -3.01 -32.79 -13.08
CA LEU A 936 -4.19 -33.10 -13.90
C LEU A 936 -4.61 -34.58 -13.79
N GLU A 937 -3.67 -35.51 -13.58
CA GLU A 937 -3.98 -36.92 -13.34
C GLU A 937 -4.70 -37.12 -12.00
N THR A 938 -4.28 -36.43 -10.93
CA THR A 938 -4.95 -36.50 -9.63
C THR A 938 -6.37 -35.96 -9.69
N GLU A 939 -6.58 -34.79 -10.31
CA GLU A 939 -7.92 -34.19 -10.46
C GLU A 939 -8.86 -35.05 -11.32
N THR A 940 -8.33 -35.78 -12.30
CA THR A 940 -9.15 -36.67 -13.13
C THR A 940 -9.66 -37.86 -12.32
N LYS A 941 -8.80 -38.48 -11.49
CA LYS A 941 -9.16 -39.61 -10.62
C LYS A 941 -10.19 -39.23 -9.55
N GLU A 942 -10.10 -38.03 -8.98
CA GLU A 942 -11.06 -37.56 -7.98
C GLU A 942 -12.46 -37.36 -8.58
N ASN A 943 -12.55 -36.79 -9.79
CA ASN A 943 -13.84 -36.61 -10.46
C ASN A 943 -14.47 -37.93 -10.93
N GLU A 944 -13.67 -38.95 -11.24
CA GLU A 944 -14.17 -40.31 -11.57
C GLU A 944 -14.80 -40.98 -10.35
N LYS A 945 -14.17 -40.91 -9.16
CA LYS A 945 -14.74 -41.42 -7.90
C LYS A 945 -16.06 -40.77 -7.54
N LEU A 946 -16.15 -39.44 -7.67
CA LEU A 946 -17.37 -38.70 -7.41
C LEU A 946 -18.53 -39.12 -8.35
N MET A 947 -18.22 -39.57 -9.56
CA MET A 947 -19.22 -40.06 -10.51
C MET A 947 -19.81 -41.41 -10.07
N GLU A 948 -18.98 -42.30 -9.51
CA GLU A 948 -19.43 -43.60 -8.98
C GLU A 948 -20.35 -43.42 -7.77
N GLU A 949 -20.00 -42.54 -6.83
CA GLU A 949 -20.81 -42.26 -5.63
C GLU A 949 -22.21 -41.75 -5.97
N LEU A 950 -22.32 -40.88 -6.98
CA LEU A 950 -23.62 -40.34 -7.43
C LEU A 950 -24.49 -41.41 -8.12
N MET A 951 -23.90 -42.41 -8.78
CA MET A 951 -24.65 -43.53 -9.37
C MET A 951 -25.24 -44.45 -8.28
N GLU A 952 -24.50 -44.69 -7.20
CA GLU A 952 -24.94 -45.49 -6.06
C GLU A 952 -26.15 -44.86 -5.34
N GLN A 953 -26.15 -43.52 -5.21
CA GLN A 953 -27.24 -42.78 -4.57
C GLN A 953 -28.55 -42.85 -5.36
N LEU A 954 -28.48 -42.81 -6.70
CA LEU A 954 -29.65 -42.93 -7.57
C LEU A 954 -30.38 -44.26 -7.37
N LYS A 955 -29.63 -45.36 -7.26
CA LYS A 955 -30.21 -46.70 -7.09
C LYS A 955 -30.99 -46.86 -5.78
N LYS A 956 -30.54 -46.21 -4.70
CA LYS A 956 -31.21 -46.28 -3.39
C LYS A 956 -32.54 -45.51 -3.34
N LEU A 957 -32.64 -44.41 -4.09
CA LEU A 957 -33.85 -43.61 -4.16
C LEU A 957 -34.97 -44.34 -4.91
N GLU A 958 -34.63 -45.07 -5.98
CA GLU A 958 -35.60 -45.87 -6.76
C GLU A 958 -36.26 -46.99 -5.93
N GLU A 959 -35.51 -47.66 -5.04
CA GLU A 959 -36.06 -48.72 -4.18
C GLU A 959 -37.05 -48.18 -3.14
N GLN A 960 -36.76 -47.02 -2.53
CA GLN A 960 -37.62 -46.42 -1.50
C GLN A 960 -38.96 -45.90 -2.04
N ALA A 961 -38.98 -45.41 -3.27
CA ALA A 961 -40.20 -44.94 -3.91
C ALA A 961 -41.22 -46.08 -4.15
N GLY A 962 -40.74 -47.30 -4.39
CA GLY A 962 -41.59 -48.47 -4.65
C GLY A 962 -42.41 -48.95 -3.45
N GLU A 963 -41.86 -48.87 -2.23
CA GLU A 963 -42.53 -49.37 -1.01
C GLU A 963 -43.71 -48.49 -0.58
N ILE A 964 -43.56 -47.16 -0.68
CA ILE A 964 -44.57 -46.19 -0.24
C ILE A 964 -45.85 -46.32 -1.08
N MET A 965 -45.72 -46.59 -2.38
CA MET A 965 -46.86 -46.71 -3.31
C MET A 965 -47.81 -47.85 -2.91
N LYS A 966 -47.29 -48.94 -2.37
CA LYS A 966 -48.08 -50.12 -1.97
C LYS A 966 -48.96 -49.85 -0.74
N THR A 967 -48.43 -49.14 0.26
CA THR A 967 -49.17 -48.83 1.50
C THR A 967 -50.34 -47.86 1.32
N CYS A 968 -50.34 -47.06 0.25
CA CYS A 968 -51.37 -46.08 0.00
C CYS A 968 -52.68 -46.71 -0.51
N GLN A 969 -52.59 -47.83 -1.25
CA GLN A 969 -53.76 -48.50 -1.83
C GLN A 969 -54.63 -49.20 -0.76
N GLU A 970 -54.03 -49.76 0.28
CA GLU A 970 -54.76 -50.49 1.34
C GLU A 970 -55.65 -49.57 2.21
N ALA A 971 -55.29 -48.30 2.37
CA ALA A 971 -56.03 -47.37 3.22
C ALA A 971 -57.28 -46.76 2.55
N GLU A 972 -57.33 -46.74 1.21
CA GLU A 972 -58.46 -46.17 0.45
C GLU A 972 -59.74 -47.04 0.54
N GLU A 973 -59.65 -48.32 0.88
CA GLU A 973 -60.80 -49.24 0.93
C GLU A 973 -61.71 -49.09 2.17
N ALA A 974 -61.27 -48.48 3.29
CA ALA A 974 -61.98 -48.47 4.58
C ALA A 974 -62.88 -47.24 4.89
N LEU A 975 -63.07 -46.31 3.95
CA LEU A 975 -63.70 -44.99 4.16
C LEU A 975 -65.26 -44.92 4.26
N PRO A 976 -66.08 -45.80 3.64
CA PRO A 976 -67.54 -45.61 3.56
C PRO A 976 -68.30 -45.78 4.88
N GLU A 977 -67.87 -46.69 5.74
CA GLU A 977 -68.63 -47.14 6.92
C GLU A 977 -68.87 -46.04 7.98
N VAL A 978 -67.94 -45.08 8.08
CA VAL A 978 -67.96 -44.02 9.12
C VAL A 978 -68.89 -42.84 8.77
N GLN A 979 -69.42 -42.78 7.54
CA GLN A 979 -70.24 -41.65 7.07
C GLN A 979 -71.69 -41.65 7.58
N GLU A 980 -72.27 -42.83 7.86
CA GLU A 980 -73.68 -42.99 8.23
C GLU A 980 -74.01 -42.43 9.64
N GLU A 981 -73.14 -42.61 10.64
CA GLU A 981 -73.36 -42.17 12.03
C GLU A 981 -73.48 -40.65 12.21
N HIS A 982 -72.87 -39.85 11.31
CA HIS A 982 -72.85 -38.39 11.39
C HIS A 982 -74.25 -37.76 11.30
N ARG A 983 -75.15 -38.39 10.55
CA ARG A 983 -76.41 -37.76 10.13
C ARG A 983 -77.44 -37.58 11.26
N GLY A 984 -77.40 -38.39 12.32
CA GLY A 984 -78.44 -38.44 13.36
C GLY A 984 -78.43 -37.28 14.38
N VAL A 985 -77.27 -36.77 14.79
CA VAL A 985 -77.12 -35.84 15.96
C VAL A 985 -77.55 -34.39 15.66
N LEU A 986 -77.98 -34.16 14.44
CA LEU A 986 -78.11 -32.85 13.84
C LEU A 986 -79.46 -32.17 14.00
N GLN A 987 -80.52 -32.96 13.92
CA GLN A 987 -81.88 -32.45 13.99
C GLN A 987 -82.21 -31.79 15.34
N GLU A 988 -81.52 -32.18 16.41
CA GLU A 988 -81.85 -31.73 17.77
C GLU A 988 -81.34 -30.32 18.14
N ILE A 989 -80.29 -29.80 17.47
CA ILE A 989 -79.69 -28.48 17.78
C ILE A 989 -80.60 -27.31 17.36
N LYS A 990 -81.51 -27.55 16.42
CA LYS A 990 -82.26 -26.50 15.74
C LYS A 990 -83.33 -25.83 16.62
N ALA A 991 -83.88 -26.57 17.58
CA ALA A 991 -85.01 -26.12 18.40
C ALA A 991 -84.64 -25.08 19.49
N VAL A 992 -83.38 -25.00 19.91
CA VAL A 992 -82.97 -24.13 21.04
C VAL A 992 -82.62 -22.70 20.59
N GLN A 993 -82.20 -22.50 19.34
CA GLN A 993 -81.77 -21.18 18.82
C GLN A 993 -82.89 -20.14 18.73
N GLU A 994 -84.16 -20.53 18.59
CA GLU A 994 -85.26 -19.57 18.36
C GLU A 994 -85.58 -18.70 19.59
N LYS A 995 -85.31 -19.18 20.81
CA LYS A 995 -85.63 -18.45 22.05
C LYS A 995 -84.63 -17.34 22.40
N GLU A 996 -83.38 -17.43 21.95
CA GLU A 996 -82.31 -16.47 22.25
C GLU A 996 -82.50 -15.11 21.56
N HIS A 997 -83.05 -15.12 20.34
CA HIS A 997 -83.14 -13.94 19.49
C HIS A 997 -84.08 -12.83 20.02
N ALA A 998 -85.08 -13.16 20.84
CA ALA A 998 -86.05 -12.19 21.33
C ALA A 998 -85.46 -11.20 22.36
N LEU A 999 -84.57 -11.66 23.24
CA LEU A 999 -83.96 -10.85 24.32
C LEU A 999 -82.89 -9.87 23.82
N GLN A 1000 -82.21 -10.18 22.72
CA GLN A 1000 -81.14 -9.35 22.17
C GLN A 1000 -81.63 -7.97 21.67
N LYS A 1001 -82.92 -7.83 21.35
CA LYS A 1001 -83.47 -6.61 20.74
C LYS A 1001 -83.61 -5.44 21.73
N GLU A 1002 -83.96 -5.69 22.99
CA GLU A 1002 -84.16 -4.64 24.01
C GLU A 1002 -82.84 -4.04 24.51
N SER A 1003 -81.78 -4.86 24.64
CA SER A 1003 -80.43 -4.41 25.04
C SER A 1003 -79.82 -3.38 24.07
N LEU A 1004 -80.19 -3.43 22.80
CA LEU A 1004 -79.56 -2.65 21.74
C LEU A 1004 -79.95 -1.16 21.78
N ASN A 1005 -81.15 -0.83 22.26
CA ASN A 1005 -81.68 0.54 22.22
C ASN A 1005 -81.00 1.47 23.25
N ILE A 1006 -80.67 0.95 24.43
CA ILE A 1006 -80.03 1.75 25.48
C ILE A 1006 -78.56 2.05 25.15
N ARG A 1007 -77.89 1.11 24.48
CA ARG A 1007 -76.49 1.26 24.05
C ARG A 1007 -76.28 2.49 23.15
N LEU A 1008 -77.25 2.78 22.27
CA LEU A 1008 -77.16 3.88 21.30
C LEU A 1008 -77.14 5.27 21.94
N LYS A 1009 -77.80 5.49 23.09
CA LYS A 1009 -77.81 6.81 23.75
C LYS A 1009 -76.49 7.16 24.43
N VAL A 1010 -75.84 6.16 25.03
CA VAL A 1010 -74.53 6.34 25.68
C VAL A 1010 -73.46 6.63 24.62
N GLU A 1011 -73.54 5.97 23.47
CA GLU A 1011 -72.59 6.14 22.36
C GLU A 1011 -72.56 7.58 21.82
N GLN A 1012 -73.70 8.28 21.77
CA GLN A 1012 -73.78 9.66 21.28
C GLN A 1012 -73.01 10.65 22.18
N ILE A 1013 -73.11 10.55 23.50
CA ILE A 1013 -72.38 11.44 24.42
C ILE A 1013 -70.87 11.14 24.36
N ASP A 1014 -70.51 9.86 24.25
CA ASP A 1014 -69.11 9.44 24.11
C ASP A 1014 -68.45 9.97 22.84
N THR A 1015 -69.18 10.06 21.72
CA THR A 1015 -68.64 10.67 20.49
C THR A 1015 -68.28 12.14 20.68
N ALA A 1016 -69.12 12.95 21.33
CA ALA A 1016 -68.87 14.38 21.54
C ALA A 1016 -67.66 14.65 22.45
N ILE A 1017 -67.51 13.87 23.54
CA ILE A 1017 -66.34 13.95 24.43
C ILE A 1017 -65.06 13.57 23.67
N SER A 1018 -65.12 12.48 22.90
CA SER A 1018 -63.99 12.00 22.11
C SER A 1018 -63.54 13.02 21.06
N GLU A 1019 -64.46 13.75 20.42
CA GLU A 1019 -64.11 14.80 19.45
C GLU A 1019 -63.32 15.97 20.08
N CYS A 1020 -63.77 16.50 21.22
CA CYS A 1020 -63.09 17.58 21.92
C CYS A 1020 -61.73 17.13 22.47
N GLN A 1021 -61.66 15.93 23.07
CA GLN A 1021 -60.40 15.35 23.54
C GLN A 1021 -59.43 15.07 22.38
N SER A 1022 -59.93 14.65 21.21
CA SER A 1022 -59.09 14.44 20.02
C SER A 1022 -58.49 15.76 19.52
N LYS A 1023 -59.27 16.85 19.53
CA LYS A 1023 -58.78 18.19 19.16
C LYS A 1023 -57.76 18.73 20.16
N SER A 1024 -57.98 18.55 21.46
CA SER A 1024 -57.00 18.94 22.50
C SER A 1024 -55.69 18.15 22.34
N LYS A 1025 -55.78 16.82 22.18
CA LYS A 1025 -54.63 15.95 21.88
C LYS A 1025 -53.92 16.34 20.57
N HIS A 1026 -54.64 16.85 19.58
CA HIS A 1026 -54.03 17.33 18.34
C HIS A 1026 -53.13 18.54 18.59
N TRP A 1027 -53.61 19.55 19.31
CA TRP A 1027 -52.81 20.74 19.64
C TRP A 1027 -51.69 20.46 20.63
N ASP A 1028 -51.89 19.56 21.60
CA ASP A 1028 -50.80 19.06 22.45
C ASP A 1028 -49.72 18.36 21.63
N LYS A 1029 -50.11 17.53 20.66
CA LYS A 1029 -49.16 16.90 19.74
C LYS A 1029 -48.43 17.94 18.90
N GLU A 1030 -49.12 18.95 18.36
CA GLU A 1030 -48.48 20.02 17.61
C GLU A 1030 -47.49 20.82 18.48
N ALA A 1031 -47.79 21.07 19.76
CA ALA A 1031 -46.87 21.71 20.70
C ALA A 1031 -45.64 20.85 20.97
N THR A 1032 -45.80 19.54 21.17
CA THR A 1032 -44.68 18.61 21.43
C THR A 1032 -43.76 18.39 20.22
N LYS A 1033 -44.23 18.68 18.99
CA LYS A 1033 -43.41 18.59 17.78
C LYS A 1033 -42.44 19.75 17.62
N ILE A 1034 -42.65 20.86 18.33
CA ILE A 1034 -41.83 22.07 18.21
C ILE A 1034 -40.56 21.87 19.03
N VAL A 1035 -39.41 21.86 18.36
CA VAL A 1035 -38.08 21.73 18.99
C VAL A 1035 -37.17 22.81 18.42
N LEU A 1036 -36.46 23.52 19.30
CA LEU A 1036 -35.49 24.54 18.88
C LEU A 1036 -34.22 23.87 18.35
N HIS A 1037 -33.70 24.37 17.24
CA HIS A 1037 -32.42 23.98 16.67
C HIS A 1037 -31.26 24.44 17.56
N SER A 1038 -30.31 23.54 17.83
CA SER A 1038 -29.07 23.89 18.53
C SER A 1038 -28.15 24.64 17.57
N ILE A 1039 -27.76 25.86 17.94
CA ILE A 1039 -26.78 26.65 17.19
C ILE A 1039 -25.47 26.59 17.96
N ASP A 1040 -24.44 26.07 17.31
CA ASP A 1040 -23.10 26.02 17.87
C ASP A 1040 -22.62 27.43 18.26
N ASP A 1041 -21.91 27.54 19.38
CA ASP A 1041 -21.44 28.79 20.02
C ASP A 1041 -22.49 29.59 20.82
N LYS A 1042 -23.73 29.10 20.96
CA LYS A 1042 -24.74 29.66 21.90
C LYS A 1042 -25.30 28.59 22.85
N PRO A 1043 -25.59 28.92 24.13
CA PRO A 1043 -26.22 27.98 25.05
C PRO A 1043 -27.61 27.56 24.54
N ALA A 1044 -27.99 26.29 24.79
CA ALA A 1044 -29.28 25.75 24.36
C ALA A 1044 -30.44 26.52 25.01
N GLU A 1045 -31.26 27.18 24.19
CA GLU A 1045 -32.45 27.90 24.65
C GLU A 1045 -33.63 26.93 24.84
N GLU A 1046 -34.39 27.07 25.92
CA GLU A 1046 -35.60 26.28 26.20
C GLU A 1046 -36.89 27.01 25.79
N LEU A 1047 -37.95 26.26 25.47
CA LEU A 1047 -39.25 26.82 25.12
C LEU A 1047 -39.93 27.44 26.35
N PRO A 1048 -40.39 28.71 26.29
CA PRO A 1048 -41.09 29.35 27.41
C PRO A 1048 -42.47 28.71 27.66
N LYS A 1049 -42.76 28.38 28.93
CA LYS A 1049 -44.08 27.91 29.39
C LYS A 1049 -44.87 29.10 29.96
N LEU A 1050 -46.03 29.40 29.37
CA LEU A 1050 -46.90 30.50 29.81
C LEU A 1050 -47.77 30.06 30.99
N THR A 1051 -48.08 30.98 31.91
CA THR A 1051 -49.02 30.71 33.02
C THR A 1051 -50.48 30.78 32.52
N PRO A 1052 -51.46 30.15 33.21
CA PRO A 1052 -52.87 30.26 32.85
C PRO A 1052 -53.40 31.71 32.87
N GLU A 1053 -52.78 32.60 33.66
CA GLU A 1053 -53.08 34.04 33.66
C GLU A 1053 -52.56 34.74 32.39
N ASP A 1054 -51.34 34.40 31.94
CA ASP A 1054 -50.78 34.90 30.67
C ASP A 1054 -51.57 34.39 29.45
N LEU A 1055 -52.05 33.14 29.50
CA LEU A 1055 -52.86 32.53 28.45
C LEU A 1055 -54.26 33.15 28.35
N ALA A 1056 -54.86 33.53 29.48
CA ALA A 1056 -56.12 34.27 29.51
C ALA A 1056 -55.96 35.75 29.08
N ALA A 1057 -54.76 36.33 29.19
CA ALA A 1057 -54.45 37.70 28.79
C ALA A 1057 -54.30 37.87 27.26
N ILE A 1058 -54.11 36.79 26.49
CA ILE A 1058 -54.07 36.80 25.02
C ILE A 1058 -55.49 37.01 24.47
N LYS A 1059 -55.88 38.29 24.33
CA LYS A 1059 -57.22 38.66 23.85
C LYS A 1059 -57.42 38.46 22.35
N ASN A 1060 -56.34 38.44 21.56
CA ASN A 1060 -56.42 38.35 20.09
C ASN A 1060 -55.31 37.44 19.50
N PRO A 1061 -55.61 36.17 19.18
CA PRO A 1061 -54.61 35.20 18.70
C PRO A 1061 -54.07 35.51 17.29
N ASP A 1062 -54.70 36.43 16.55
CA ASP A 1062 -54.32 36.75 15.18
C ASP A 1062 -53.04 37.60 15.06
N VAL A 1063 -52.64 38.31 16.11
CA VAL A 1063 -51.36 39.06 16.14
C VAL A 1063 -50.16 38.10 16.09
N ILE A 1064 -50.22 37.01 16.86
CA ILE A 1064 -49.17 35.99 16.89
C ILE A 1064 -49.10 35.25 15.55
N LYS A 1065 -50.25 35.00 14.90
CA LYS A 1065 -50.29 34.41 13.55
C LYS A 1065 -49.63 35.30 12.50
N ASN A 1066 -49.82 36.62 12.57
CA ASN A 1066 -49.20 37.56 11.62
C ASN A 1066 -47.68 37.65 11.79
N GLU A 1067 -47.17 37.60 13.03
CA GLU A 1067 -45.72 37.54 13.29
C GLU A 1067 -45.09 36.24 12.76
N ILE A 1068 -45.78 35.10 12.93
CA ILE A 1068 -45.36 33.82 12.36
C ILE A 1068 -45.30 33.93 10.83
N ALA A 1069 -46.32 34.50 10.18
CA ALA A 1069 -46.34 34.66 8.72
C ALA A 1069 -45.19 35.54 8.18
N LEU A 1070 -44.79 36.60 8.90
CA LEU A 1070 -43.66 37.45 8.54
C LEU A 1070 -42.31 36.71 8.65
N LEU A 1071 -42.13 35.91 9.71
CA LEU A 1071 -40.94 35.08 9.89
C LEU A 1071 -40.89 33.93 8.86
N GLU A 1072 -42.04 33.34 8.53
CA GLU A 1072 -42.18 32.33 7.49
C GLU A 1072 -41.80 32.89 6.10
N ASP A 1073 -42.27 34.09 5.73
CA ASP A 1073 -41.88 34.73 4.46
C ASP A 1073 -40.38 35.04 4.41
N ARG A 1074 -39.78 35.48 5.53
CA ARG A 1074 -38.34 35.73 5.61
C ARG A 1074 -37.52 34.45 5.49
N CYS A 1075 -37.97 33.35 6.12
CA CYS A 1075 -37.34 32.04 5.98
C CYS A 1075 -37.49 31.48 4.56
N ALA A 1076 -38.66 31.65 3.92
CA ALA A 1076 -38.92 31.18 2.56
C ALA A 1076 -38.06 31.88 1.50
N ARG A 1077 -37.65 33.14 1.73
CA ARG A 1077 -36.75 33.89 0.86
C ARG A 1077 -35.29 33.43 0.95
N MET A 1078 -34.88 32.86 2.10
CA MET A 1078 -33.54 32.31 2.27
C MET A 1078 -33.48 30.88 1.73
N LYS A 1079 -32.46 30.57 0.90
CA LYS A 1079 -32.17 29.20 0.43
C LYS A 1079 -30.79 28.75 0.90
N PRO A 1080 -30.60 28.51 2.21
CA PRO A 1080 -29.30 28.16 2.76
C PRO A 1080 -28.94 26.69 2.51
N ASN A 1081 -27.64 26.40 2.44
CA ASN A 1081 -27.13 25.04 2.49
C ASN A 1081 -26.84 24.63 3.94
N LEU A 1082 -27.78 23.93 4.59
CA LEU A 1082 -27.60 23.45 5.97
C LEU A 1082 -26.43 22.45 6.12
N GLY A 1083 -26.05 21.75 5.03
CA GLY A 1083 -24.89 20.86 5.00
C GLY A 1083 -23.55 21.59 5.12
N ALA A 1084 -23.50 22.88 4.77
CA ALA A 1084 -22.28 23.68 4.82
C ALA A 1084 -21.72 23.81 6.25
N ILE A 1085 -22.56 23.75 7.29
CA ILE A 1085 -22.13 23.83 8.68
C ILE A 1085 -21.28 22.60 9.05
N ALA A 1086 -21.77 21.40 8.72
CA ALA A 1086 -21.06 20.15 8.98
C ALA A 1086 -19.80 20.01 8.11
N GLU A 1087 -19.88 20.43 6.84
CA GLU A 1087 -18.75 20.43 5.92
C GLU A 1087 -17.64 21.39 6.36
N PHE A 1088 -18.01 22.60 6.81
CA PHE A 1088 -17.06 23.57 7.36
C PHE A 1088 -16.35 23.04 8.60
N LYS A 1089 -17.09 22.47 9.57
CA LYS A 1089 -16.50 21.85 10.77
C LYS A 1089 -15.50 20.74 10.42
N LYS A 1090 -15.89 19.83 9.52
CA LYS A 1090 -15.02 18.74 9.08
C LYS A 1090 -13.75 19.25 8.39
N LYS A 1091 -13.86 20.33 7.60
CA LYS A 1091 -12.72 20.97 6.94
C LYS A 1091 -11.84 21.75 7.91
N GLU A 1092 -12.42 22.35 8.95
CA GLU A 1092 -11.71 23.03 10.02
C GLU A 1092 -10.89 22.05 10.89
N GLU A 1093 -11.48 20.91 11.28
CA GLU A 1093 -10.74 19.84 11.97
C GLU A 1093 -9.59 19.32 11.11
N LEU A 1094 -9.84 19.08 9.81
CA LEU A 1094 -8.80 18.67 8.87
C LEU A 1094 -7.70 19.74 8.75
N TYR A 1095 -8.05 21.01 8.70
CA TYR A 1095 -7.09 22.11 8.66
C TYR A 1095 -6.19 22.09 9.91
N LEU A 1096 -6.77 21.99 11.10
CA LEU A 1096 -6.01 21.94 12.36
C LEU A 1096 -5.06 20.73 12.41
N GLN A 1097 -5.51 19.56 11.94
CA GLN A 1097 -4.65 18.38 11.82
C GLN A 1097 -3.47 18.61 10.87
N ARG A 1098 -3.69 19.24 9.72
CA ARG A 1098 -2.63 19.53 8.74
C ARG A 1098 -1.64 20.59 9.23
N VAL A 1099 -2.11 21.58 10.00
CA VAL A 1099 -1.23 22.56 10.66
C VAL A 1099 -0.33 21.86 11.67
N ALA A 1100 -0.87 20.97 12.51
CA ALA A 1100 -0.07 20.20 13.45
C ALA A 1100 1.00 19.33 12.74
N GLU A 1101 0.65 18.67 11.63
CA GLU A 1101 1.61 17.90 10.81
C GLU A 1101 2.73 18.76 10.23
N LEU A 1102 2.45 20.03 9.89
CA LEU A 1102 3.42 20.99 9.35
C LEU A 1102 4.36 21.49 10.45
N ASP A 1103 3.82 21.79 11.64
CA ASP A 1103 4.58 22.24 12.80
C ASP A 1103 5.54 21.16 13.30
N GLU A 1104 5.11 19.89 13.29
CA GLU A 1104 5.95 18.75 13.65
C GLU A 1104 7.18 18.62 12.74
N ILE A 1105 6.99 18.65 11.40
CA ILE A 1105 8.12 18.60 10.46
C ILE A 1105 8.99 19.85 10.55
N THR A 1106 8.39 21.02 10.76
CA THR A 1106 9.14 22.27 10.93
C THR A 1106 10.06 22.18 12.14
N THR A 1107 9.56 21.65 13.26
CA THR A 1107 10.33 21.42 14.49
C THR A 1107 11.47 20.43 14.25
N GLN A 1108 11.16 19.27 13.65
CA GLN A 1108 12.18 18.26 13.33
C GLN A 1108 13.29 18.84 12.44
N ARG A 1109 12.92 19.56 11.37
CA ARG A 1109 13.89 20.23 10.50
C ARG A 1109 14.78 21.19 11.29
N ASP A 1110 14.20 21.99 12.18
CA ASP A 1110 14.94 22.97 12.97
C ASP A 1110 15.89 22.32 13.97
N ASP A 1111 15.54 21.16 14.52
CA ASP A 1111 16.43 20.36 15.36
C ASP A 1111 17.63 19.82 14.58
N PHE A 1112 17.40 19.20 13.41
CA PHE A 1112 18.48 18.72 12.53
C PHE A 1112 19.36 19.87 12.01
N LYS A 1113 18.76 21.02 11.71
CA LYS A 1113 19.50 22.22 11.28
C LYS A 1113 20.40 22.75 12.39
N ARG A 1114 19.88 22.84 13.62
CA ARG A 1114 20.68 23.23 14.80
C ARG A 1114 21.83 22.26 15.02
N GLY A 1115 21.57 20.95 15.01
CA GLY A 1115 22.63 19.94 15.13
C GLY A 1115 23.71 20.06 14.04
N CYS A 1116 23.32 20.34 12.80
CA CYS A 1116 24.27 20.58 11.72
C CYS A 1116 25.12 21.84 11.94
N GLU A 1117 24.51 22.95 12.37
CA GLU A 1117 25.24 24.20 12.65
C GLU A 1117 26.20 24.03 13.83
N ASP A 1118 25.80 23.30 14.87
CA ASP A 1118 26.63 23.04 16.04
C ASP A 1118 27.85 22.17 15.69
N LEU A 1119 27.68 21.11 14.88
CA LEU A 1119 28.81 20.32 14.39
C LEU A 1119 29.73 21.11 13.47
N ARG A 1120 29.21 22.00 12.61
CA ARG A 1120 30.04 22.88 11.76
C ARG A 1120 30.88 23.84 12.61
N LYS A 1121 30.27 24.45 13.64
CA LYS A 1121 30.99 25.31 14.60
C LYS A 1121 32.05 24.51 15.36
N GLN A 1122 31.72 23.30 15.80
CA GLN A 1122 32.67 22.42 16.48
C GLN A 1122 33.85 22.08 15.58
N ARG A 1123 33.61 21.67 14.32
CA ARG A 1123 34.66 21.38 13.33
C ARG A 1123 35.57 22.58 13.09
N LEU A 1124 34.99 23.77 12.93
CA LEU A 1124 35.75 25.01 12.74
C LEU A 1124 36.60 25.36 13.96
N ASN A 1125 36.03 25.26 15.17
CA ASN A 1125 36.73 25.58 16.41
C ASN A 1125 37.89 24.60 16.69
N GLU A 1126 37.66 23.29 16.52
CA GLU A 1126 38.70 22.27 16.67
C GLU A 1126 39.83 22.49 15.65
N PHE A 1127 39.47 22.73 14.39
CA PHE A 1127 40.43 23.01 13.33
C PHE A 1127 41.25 24.28 13.59
N MET A 1128 40.60 25.41 13.90
CA MET A 1128 41.31 26.68 14.12
C MET A 1128 42.20 26.65 15.37
N ALA A 1129 41.76 25.96 16.43
CA ALA A 1129 42.59 25.77 17.61
C ALA A 1129 43.87 24.98 17.28
N GLY A 1130 43.73 23.85 16.55
CA GLY A 1130 44.87 23.05 16.12
C GLY A 1130 45.78 23.77 15.12
N PHE A 1131 45.19 24.42 14.13
CA PHE A 1131 45.89 25.20 13.11
C PHE A 1131 46.76 26.29 13.71
N ASN A 1132 46.23 27.08 14.65
CA ASN A 1132 46.99 28.14 15.32
C ASN A 1132 48.18 27.59 16.13
N ILE A 1133 48.03 26.44 16.78
CA ILE A 1133 49.12 25.80 17.52
C ILE A 1133 50.23 25.35 16.54
N ILE A 1134 49.85 24.69 15.44
CA ILE A 1134 50.79 24.22 14.42
C ILE A 1134 51.53 25.38 13.76
N THR A 1135 50.83 26.45 13.37
CA THR A 1135 51.43 27.62 12.72
C THR A 1135 52.42 28.34 13.64
N ASN A 1136 52.08 28.51 14.92
CA ASN A 1136 53.00 29.10 15.90
C ASN A 1136 54.25 28.23 16.11
N LYS A 1137 54.08 26.91 16.19
CA LYS A 1137 55.22 25.98 16.36
C LYS A 1137 56.08 25.84 15.12
N LEU A 1138 55.49 25.92 13.93
CA LEU A 1138 56.21 25.98 12.66
C LEU A 1138 57.12 27.20 12.60
N LYS A 1139 56.59 28.37 12.99
CA LYS A 1139 57.34 29.62 13.07
C LYS A 1139 58.53 29.51 14.03
N GLU A 1140 58.29 29.00 15.25
CA GLU A 1140 59.35 28.76 16.25
C GLU A 1140 60.42 27.79 15.73
N ASN A 1141 60.02 26.63 15.20
CA ASN A 1141 60.94 25.59 14.74
C ASN A 1141 61.75 26.04 13.53
N TYR A 1142 61.13 26.73 12.58
CA TYR A 1142 61.84 27.23 11.40
C TYR A 1142 62.89 28.27 11.80
N GLN A 1143 62.53 29.24 12.65
CA GLN A 1143 63.48 30.24 13.16
C GLN A 1143 64.65 29.60 13.93
N MET A 1144 64.38 28.55 14.71
CA MET A 1144 65.40 27.82 15.44
C MET A 1144 66.37 27.07 14.52
N LEU A 1145 65.87 26.44 13.45
CA LEU A 1145 66.68 25.68 12.50
C LEU A 1145 67.51 26.56 11.57
N THR A 1146 66.96 27.68 11.08
CA THR A 1146 67.64 28.53 10.08
C THR A 1146 68.33 29.76 10.68
N LEU A 1147 68.19 29.99 12.00
CA LEU A 1147 68.75 31.14 12.74
C LEU A 1147 68.39 32.49 12.06
N GLY A 1148 67.20 32.56 11.44
CA GLY A 1148 66.68 33.69 10.68
C GLY A 1148 65.75 33.28 9.54
N GLY A 1149 64.89 34.19 9.07
CA GLY A 1149 63.80 33.85 8.14
C GLY A 1149 62.48 33.55 8.89
N ASP A 1150 61.42 33.25 8.15
CA ASP A 1150 60.09 32.96 8.70
C ASP A 1150 59.36 31.93 7.83
N ALA A 1151 58.44 31.16 8.41
CA ALA A 1151 57.62 30.19 7.69
C ALA A 1151 56.20 30.19 8.26
N GLU A 1152 55.20 30.24 7.38
CA GLU A 1152 53.81 30.45 7.79
C GLU A 1152 52.85 29.63 6.91
N LEU A 1153 51.79 29.13 7.53
CA LEU A 1153 50.65 28.50 6.87
C LEU A 1153 49.53 29.53 6.78
N GLU A 1154 49.10 29.85 5.58
CA GLU A 1154 48.08 30.86 5.30
C GLU A 1154 46.80 30.18 4.79
N LEU A 1155 45.65 30.55 5.36
CA LEU A 1155 44.35 30.16 4.81
C LEU A 1155 44.08 30.97 3.54
N VAL A 1156 43.67 30.31 2.46
CA VAL A 1156 43.31 31.02 1.22
C VAL A 1156 42.02 31.82 1.41
N ASP A 1157 41.05 31.23 2.11
CA ASP A 1157 39.83 31.88 2.57
C ASP A 1157 39.80 31.93 4.10
N SER A 1158 39.61 33.12 4.67
CA SER A 1158 39.58 33.37 6.11
C SER A 1158 38.21 33.15 6.75
N LEU A 1159 37.13 33.12 5.95
CA LEU A 1159 35.76 32.90 6.44
C LEU A 1159 35.41 31.42 6.50
N ASP A 1160 35.83 30.64 5.50
CA ASP A 1160 35.68 29.18 5.48
C ASP A 1160 37.01 28.49 5.12
N PRO A 1161 37.76 27.96 6.10
CA PRO A 1161 39.05 27.31 5.83
C PRO A 1161 38.92 26.04 4.98
N PHE A 1162 37.72 25.46 4.85
CA PHE A 1162 37.49 24.20 4.15
C PHE A 1162 37.18 24.38 2.64
N SER A 1163 37.00 25.61 2.16
CA SER A 1163 36.60 25.94 0.79
C SER A 1163 37.78 25.85 -0.20
N GLU A 1164 38.82 26.66 0.02
CA GLU A 1164 39.95 26.85 -0.91
C GLU A 1164 41.29 26.25 -0.40
N GLY A 1165 41.39 25.92 0.89
CA GLY A 1165 42.51 25.19 1.49
C GLY A 1165 43.61 26.07 2.11
N ILE A 1166 44.81 25.49 2.24
CA ILE A 1166 45.92 26.05 3.03
C ILE A 1166 47.20 26.17 2.18
N MET A 1167 47.79 27.36 2.15
CA MET A 1167 49.03 27.64 1.43
C MET A 1167 50.23 27.65 2.39
N PHE A 1168 51.32 26.99 1.98
CA PHE A 1168 52.59 27.05 2.72
C PHE A 1168 53.55 28.07 2.10
N SER A 1169 53.83 29.13 2.86
CA SER A 1169 54.66 30.27 2.46
C SER A 1169 55.93 30.30 3.31
N VAL A 1170 57.09 30.50 2.68
CA VAL A 1170 58.39 30.53 3.38
C VAL A 1170 59.20 31.75 2.98
N ARG A 1171 59.87 32.33 3.96
CA ARG A 1171 60.85 33.40 3.81
C ARG A 1171 62.23 32.93 4.30
N PRO A 1172 63.13 32.52 3.39
CA PRO A 1172 64.50 32.18 3.78
C PRO A 1172 65.26 33.39 4.36
N PRO A 1173 66.34 33.16 5.12
CA PRO A 1173 67.15 34.23 5.69
C PRO A 1173 67.60 35.23 4.61
N LYS A 1174 67.38 36.53 4.86
CA LYS A 1174 67.75 37.63 3.94
C LYS A 1174 67.07 37.58 2.54
N LYS A 1175 66.00 36.80 2.35
CA LYS A 1175 65.21 36.73 1.11
C LYS A 1175 63.76 37.18 1.34
N SER A 1176 63.01 37.37 0.24
CA SER A 1176 61.57 37.66 0.26
C SER A 1176 60.74 36.39 0.43
N TRP A 1177 59.45 36.56 0.76
CA TRP A 1177 58.48 35.46 0.77
C TRP A 1177 58.39 34.79 -0.60
N LYS A 1178 58.48 33.47 -0.60
CA LYS A 1178 58.36 32.64 -1.81
C LYS A 1178 57.52 31.41 -1.51
N LYS A 1179 56.82 30.93 -2.54
CA LYS A 1179 56.18 29.62 -2.52
C LYS A 1179 57.25 28.52 -2.52
N ILE A 1180 56.96 27.41 -1.85
CA ILE A 1180 57.87 26.26 -1.68
C ILE A 1180 58.47 25.74 -2.99
N TYR A 1181 57.70 25.71 -4.08
CA TYR A 1181 58.15 25.23 -5.39
C TYR A 1181 59.39 25.97 -5.92
N ASN A 1182 59.51 27.27 -5.59
CA ASN A 1182 60.54 28.18 -6.08
C ASN A 1182 61.78 28.28 -5.17
N LEU A 1183 61.90 27.39 -4.16
CA LEU A 1183 63.03 27.31 -3.23
C LEU A 1183 64.13 26.34 -3.72
N SER A 1184 65.35 26.50 -3.18
CA SER A 1184 66.46 25.56 -3.38
C SER A 1184 66.18 24.20 -2.71
N GLY A 1185 66.76 23.10 -3.17
CA GLY A 1185 66.57 21.76 -2.57
C GLY A 1185 66.91 21.69 -1.08
N GLY A 1186 68.00 22.32 -0.65
CA GLY A 1186 68.35 22.40 0.78
C GLY A 1186 67.37 23.26 1.59
N GLU A 1187 66.86 24.35 1.01
CA GLU A 1187 65.84 25.21 1.64
C GLU A 1187 64.49 24.47 1.75
N LYS A 1188 64.11 23.74 0.70
CA LYS A 1188 62.93 22.86 0.70
C LYS A 1188 63.01 21.82 1.81
N THR A 1189 64.16 21.15 1.91
CA THR A 1189 64.40 20.12 2.94
C THR A 1189 64.29 20.71 4.36
N LEU A 1190 64.88 21.89 4.60
CA LEU A 1190 64.80 22.60 5.89
C LEU A 1190 63.37 23.07 6.24
N SER A 1191 62.65 23.68 5.30
CA SER A 1191 61.26 24.11 5.51
C SER A 1191 60.32 22.94 5.77
N SER A 1192 60.53 21.84 5.07
CA SER A 1192 59.76 20.62 5.23
C SER A 1192 60.05 19.94 6.58
N LEU A 1193 61.31 19.87 7.00
CA LEU A 1193 61.69 19.38 8.33
C LEU A 1193 61.07 20.22 9.44
N ALA A 1194 61.08 21.56 9.31
CA ALA A 1194 60.44 22.45 10.28
C ALA A 1194 58.93 22.18 10.41
N LEU A 1195 58.25 21.94 9.29
CA LEU A 1195 56.83 21.55 9.27
C LEU A 1195 56.61 20.18 9.93
N VAL A 1196 57.43 19.17 9.61
CA VAL A 1196 57.35 17.85 10.24
C VAL A 1196 57.54 17.94 11.76
N PHE A 1197 58.48 18.76 12.24
CA PHE A 1197 58.68 18.98 13.68
C PHE A 1197 57.55 19.78 14.34
N ALA A 1198 56.96 20.75 13.64
CA ALA A 1198 55.81 21.50 14.14
C ALA A 1198 54.59 20.59 14.30
N LEU A 1199 54.35 19.76 13.29
CA LEU A 1199 53.35 18.70 13.36
C LEU A 1199 53.67 17.78 14.52
N HIS A 1200 54.92 17.30 14.66
CA HIS A 1200 55.36 16.44 15.77
C HIS A 1200 54.96 17.01 17.14
N HIS A 1201 55.24 18.29 17.38
CA HIS A 1201 54.91 18.96 18.63
C HIS A 1201 53.40 18.94 18.93
N PHE A 1202 52.56 19.05 17.91
CA PHE A 1202 51.11 19.01 18.07
C PHE A 1202 50.59 17.61 18.43
N LYS A 1203 51.22 16.53 17.96
CA LYS A 1203 50.80 15.15 18.24
C LYS A 1203 52.01 14.23 18.43
N PRO A 1204 52.66 14.14 19.59
CA PRO A 1204 53.92 13.42 19.73
C PRO A 1204 53.76 11.95 19.32
N THR A 1205 54.73 11.44 18.54
CA THR A 1205 54.75 10.03 18.10
C THR A 1205 55.92 9.35 18.79
N PRO A 1206 55.75 8.16 19.40
CA PRO A 1206 56.78 7.57 20.26
C PRO A 1206 58.04 7.12 19.49
N LEU A 1207 57.94 6.97 18.17
CA LEU A 1207 59.00 6.52 17.30
C LEU A 1207 59.17 7.45 16.11
N TYR A 1208 60.42 7.62 15.65
CA TYR A 1208 60.76 8.30 14.40
C TYR A 1208 61.90 7.59 13.67
N PHE A 1209 61.76 7.44 12.36
CA PHE A 1209 62.76 6.91 11.43
C PHE A 1209 63.11 7.95 10.37
N MET A 1210 64.40 8.15 10.12
CA MET A 1210 64.91 9.06 9.09
C MET A 1210 65.87 8.29 8.16
N ASP A 1211 65.66 8.32 6.85
CA ASP A 1211 66.55 7.71 5.83
C ASP A 1211 67.24 8.81 5.01
N GLU A 1212 68.58 8.89 5.06
CA GLU A 1212 69.43 9.76 4.22
C GLU A 1212 69.01 11.25 4.12
N ILE A 1213 68.53 11.83 5.22
CA ILE A 1213 68.08 13.23 5.28
C ILE A 1213 69.24 14.25 5.15
N ASP A 1214 70.49 13.80 5.29
CA ASP A 1214 71.71 14.60 5.20
C ASP A 1214 72.19 14.82 3.75
N ALA A 1215 71.68 14.04 2.79
CA ALA A 1215 72.15 14.05 1.40
C ALA A 1215 72.00 15.42 0.69
N ALA A 1216 71.00 16.22 1.07
CA ALA A 1216 70.71 17.54 0.48
C ALA A 1216 71.04 18.73 1.40
N LEU A 1217 71.67 18.46 2.56
CA LEU A 1217 71.95 19.45 3.59
C LEU A 1217 73.46 19.70 3.76
N ASP A 1218 73.83 20.97 3.94
CA ASP A 1218 75.20 21.33 4.32
C ASP A 1218 75.50 20.87 5.75
N PHE A 1219 76.75 20.47 6.01
CA PHE A 1219 77.22 19.98 7.33
C PHE A 1219 76.87 20.92 8.51
N LYS A 1220 76.86 22.24 8.27
CA LYS A 1220 76.46 23.24 9.26
C LYS A 1220 74.97 23.12 9.64
N ASN A 1221 74.10 22.94 8.66
CA ASN A 1221 72.66 22.78 8.90
C ASN A 1221 72.37 21.40 9.49
N VAL A 1222 73.09 20.36 9.06
CA VAL A 1222 73.03 19.02 9.67
C VAL A 1222 73.37 19.07 11.16
N SER A 1223 74.39 19.83 11.55
CA SER A 1223 74.79 19.99 12.96
C SER A 1223 73.70 20.67 13.80
N ILE A 1224 73.02 21.68 13.25
CA ILE A 1224 71.93 22.39 13.93
C ILE A 1224 70.71 21.47 14.07
N VAL A 1225 70.35 20.75 13.00
CA VAL A 1225 69.26 19.76 13.01
C VAL A 1225 69.57 18.63 14.01
N ALA A 1226 70.80 18.14 14.05
CA ALA A 1226 71.21 17.10 15.01
C ALA A 1226 71.14 17.60 16.47
N CYS A 1227 71.57 18.84 16.73
CA CYS A 1227 71.44 19.46 18.05
C CYS A 1227 69.97 19.62 18.47
N TYR A 1228 69.11 20.03 17.54
CA TYR A 1228 67.67 20.11 17.75
C TYR A 1228 67.08 18.74 18.08
N ILE A 1229 67.34 17.71 17.25
CA ILE A 1229 66.86 16.34 17.47
C ILE A 1229 67.31 15.79 18.84
N TYR A 1230 68.53 16.13 19.27
CA TYR A 1230 69.06 15.72 20.57
C TYR A 1230 68.43 16.48 21.76
N GLN A 1231 68.02 17.74 21.56
CA GLN A 1231 67.40 18.60 22.58
C GLN A 1231 65.87 18.48 22.68
N VAL A 1232 65.20 17.96 21.65
CA VAL A 1232 63.77 17.62 21.71
C VAL A 1232 63.53 16.69 22.92
N PRO A 1233 62.49 16.94 23.75
CA PRO A 1233 62.34 16.33 25.06
C PRO A 1233 62.41 14.80 25.06
N ASN A 1234 62.85 14.26 26.21
CA ASN A 1234 63.18 12.86 26.56
C ASN A 1234 62.13 11.76 26.23
N SER A 1235 61.03 12.06 25.54
CA SER A 1235 59.86 11.22 25.34
C SER A 1235 59.80 10.44 24.01
N VAL A 1236 60.78 10.61 23.10
CA VAL A 1236 60.77 9.98 21.75
C VAL A 1236 61.97 9.06 21.54
N SER A 1237 61.75 7.88 20.95
CA SER A 1237 62.82 7.00 20.45
C SER A 1237 63.08 7.28 18.97
N LEU A 1238 64.23 7.85 18.67
CA LEU A 1238 64.68 8.18 17.32
C LEU A 1238 65.66 7.13 16.79
N LEU A 1239 65.44 6.69 15.56
CA LEU A 1239 66.30 5.78 14.82
C LEU A 1239 66.69 6.46 13.51
N ASN A 1240 67.98 6.75 13.34
CA ASN A 1240 68.55 7.41 12.16
C ASN A 1240 69.56 6.48 11.49
#